data_AF-A0A2U2C134-F1
#
_entry.id   AF-A0A2U2C134-F1
#
_cell.length_a   1.000
_cell.length_b   1.000
_cell.length_c   1.000
_cell.angle_alpha   90.00
_cell.angle_beta   90.00
_cell.angle_gamma   90.00
#
_symmetry.space_group_name_H-M   'P 1'
#
loop_
_entity.id
_entity.type
_entity.pdbx_description
1 polymer ?
#
loop_
_entity_poly.entity_id
_entity_poly.type
_entity_poly.pdbx_seq_one_letter_code
_entity_poly.pdbx_strand_id
1 'polypeptide(L)'
;MISYDKQLKYIFFICLAVGFYFQMLNLANPLLDQYGFRQTQTAITSYWFLKEGFQWAYQTPVFGIPWSVPMEFPLYQYLVYIFVKIFNIENLDLAGRIVSIAFYYALMYPLWQILKILEVNKIAILYIFIILVTSPIFIFWSRTFMIESAGLYFTLMFIMYLLRYDTENSISLKILSLIFIFGTFAILTKITTLLVGFIFIFLYLLFYGRLKTLFSKKNIVGILVVGIVITIGLAWNEFANSIKASNPLSSFVVSSNLTKWNFGTLAQRLDFANYYQQLFVHMKNNISYLLLLVIFIPGLLFCKVEYKKLMLIGFLTFIIAFMTLFNLYKVHNYYWYANSVFVVISLGLLVYFISEKFGNIFYKITLIILVICINYYGYYSFYYKHQIKNLNNLGPFIIGNLIKNNTNKSDIILTIGLGWNSAVPYYSERKAIMLREHRDVKIEDKEFQSVFNKTTKTNNLGAIVNCSSEYKYEDISKIINLDNFGVAKTHKCEIYINNSTDSYLKQYLVDNQSLNKKERKFFGNKNELNIIPIDLNNIELINAIQDKNMFKAKNNDMYLIFEIPNKCKNTKEIGLELNLSRQTEGFTQIFYKRENERFSNATSIKKKFPSGTYIAKFLIERENLSYIRIDPIEKIEEVEIHNINLLCEDK
;
A
#
# COMPACT_ATOMS: atom_id res chain seq x y z
N MET A 1 3.57 19.81 42.68
CA MET A 1 4.25 19.25 41.47
C MET A 1 3.62 17.93 41.10
N ILE A 2 3.35 17.69 39.81
CA ILE A 2 2.87 16.38 39.32
C ILE A 2 4.00 15.36 39.47
N SER A 3 3.74 14.15 39.99
CA SER A 3 4.76 13.11 40.11
C SER A 3 5.26 12.65 38.74
N TYR A 4 6.50 12.16 38.68
CA TYR A 4 7.10 11.71 37.43
C TYR A 4 6.28 10.64 36.70
N ASP A 5 5.77 9.66 37.44
CA ASP A 5 4.90 8.60 36.91
C ASP A 5 3.64 9.18 36.28
N LYS A 6 3.02 10.18 36.91
CA LYS A 6 1.83 10.83 36.37
C LYS A 6 2.14 11.63 35.10
N GLN A 7 3.29 12.31 35.03
CA GLN A 7 3.77 12.97 33.80
C GLN A 7 4.01 11.98 32.66
N LEU A 8 4.68 10.85 32.94
CA LEU A 8 4.99 9.84 31.93
C LEU A 8 3.72 9.19 31.36
N LYS A 9 2.70 8.96 32.21
CA LYS A 9 1.36 8.53 31.76
C LYS A 9 0.72 9.54 30.81
N TYR A 10 0.76 10.84 31.14
CA TYR A 10 0.25 11.87 30.23
C TYR A 10 0.97 11.87 28.89
N ILE A 11 2.31 11.79 28.90
CA ILE A 11 3.12 11.67 27.67
C ILE A 11 2.68 10.45 26.86
N PHE A 12 2.54 9.29 27.51
CA PHE A 12 2.06 8.08 26.83
C PHE A 12 0.70 8.27 26.17
N PHE A 13 -0.31 8.82 26.86
CA PHE A 13 -1.63 9.03 26.28
C PHE A 13 -1.62 10.06 25.14
N ILE A 14 -0.82 11.12 25.24
CA ILE A 14 -0.61 12.07 24.15
C ILE A 14 0.02 11.36 22.94
N CYS A 15 1.09 10.60 23.14
CA CYS A 15 1.75 9.84 22.08
C CYS A 15 0.80 8.80 21.45
N LEU A 16 -0.04 8.15 22.25
CA LEU A 16 -1.05 7.21 21.79
C LEU A 16 -2.07 7.90 20.88
N ALA A 17 -2.59 9.06 21.29
CA ALA A 17 -3.55 9.85 20.52
C ALA A 17 -2.94 10.39 19.22
N VAL A 18 -1.71 10.90 19.26
CA VAL A 18 -1.01 11.40 18.07
C VAL A 18 -0.67 10.26 17.10
N GLY A 19 -0.19 9.12 17.61
CA GLY A 19 0.06 7.93 16.79
C GLY A 19 -1.22 7.41 16.13
N PHE A 20 -2.33 7.38 16.87
CA PHE A 20 -3.64 7.03 16.33
C PHE A 20 -4.08 7.99 15.23
N TYR A 21 -3.94 9.30 15.45
CA TYR A 21 -4.27 10.31 14.44
C TYR A 21 -3.51 10.07 13.12
N PHE A 22 -2.20 9.83 13.18
CA PHE A 22 -1.40 9.55 11.98
C PHE A 22 -1.78 8.24 11.28
N GLN A 23 -2.21 7.22 12.02
CA GLN A 23 -2.74 5.98 11.44
C GLN A 23 -4.05 6.21 10.68
N MET A 24 -4.92 7.08 11.21
CA MET A 24 -6.23 7.39 10.64
C MET A 24 -6.17 8.27 9.38
N LEU A 25 -5.03 8.91 9.09
CA LEU A 25 -4.89 9.72 7.89
C LEU A 25 -5.07 8.87 6.62
N ASN A 26 -5.96 9.34 5.73
CA ASN A 26 -6.18 8.80 4.39
C ASN A 26 -6.53 7.30 4.37
N LEU A 27 -7.29 6.80 5.36
CA LEU A 27 -7.67 5.38 5.42
C LEU A 27 -8.54 4.93 4.25
N ALA A 28 -9.35 5.81 3.67
CA ALA A 28 -10.19 5.50 2.52
C ALA A 28 -9.46 5.57 1.17
N ASN A 29 -8.18 5.99 1.14
CA ASN A 29 -7.42 6.02 -0.11
C ASN A 29 -7.17 4.60 -0.64
N PRO A 30 -7.08 4.42 -1.97
CA PRO A 30 -6.73 3.14 -2.57
C PRO A 30 -5.50 2.49 -1.92
N LEU A 31 -5.53 1.15 -1.82
CA LEU A 31 -4.43 0.27 -1.39
C LEU A 31 -3.23 0.26 -2.37
N LEU A 32 -2.79 1.44 -2.80
CA LEU A 32 -1.70 1.67 -3.77
C LEU A 32 -0.52 2.45 -3.17
N ASP A 33 -0.52 2.63 -1.86
CA ASP A 33 0.66 3.08 -1.12
C ASP A 33 1.75 1.98 -1.11
N GLN A 34 2.65 2.00 -0.12
CA GLN A 34 3.82 1.13 -0.13
C GLN A 34 3.42 -0.35 -0.15
N TYR A 35 4.00 -1.12 -1.10
CA TYR A 35 3.64 -2.52 -1.36
C TYR A 35 2.13 -2.75 -1.61
N GLY A 36 1.47 -1.84 -2.35
CA GLY A 36 0.05 -1.98 -2.71
C GLY A 36 -0.34 -3.32 -3.36
N PHE A 37 0.57 -4.00 -4.04
CA PHE A 37 0.35 -5.36 -4.55
C PHE A 37 0.01 -6.35 -3.42
N ARG A 38 0.70 -6.30 -2.26
CA ARG A 38 0.45 -7.20 -1.13
C ARG A 38 -0.86 -6.87 -0.43
N GLN A 39 -1.17 -5.58 -0.34
CA GLN A 39 -2.43 -5.12 0.23
C GLN A 39 -3.61 -5.57 -0.63
N THR A 40 -3.57 -5.32 -1.93
CA THR A 40 -4.62 -5.75 -2.88
C THR A 40 -4.70 -7.26 -3.02
N GLN A 41 -3.58 -7.99 -2.90
CA GLN A 41 -3.58 -9.46 -2.80
C GLN A 41 -4.33 -9.97 -1.57
N THR A 42 -4.22 -9.28 -0.43
CA THR A 42 -4.96 -9.64 0.79
C THR A 42 -6.43 -9.23 0.68
N ALA A 43 -6.69 -8.05 0.10
CA ALA A 43 -8.03 -7.48 -0.04
C ALA A 43 -8.88 -8.24 -1.06
N ILE A 44 -8.32 -8.69 -2.19
CA ILE A 44 -9.08 -9.43 -3.22
C ILE A 44 -9.68 -10.72 -2.66
N THR A 45 -8.97 -11.45 -1.79
CA THR A 45 -9.53 -12.62 -1.10
C THR A 45 -10.70 -12.24 -0.20
N SER A 46 -10.58 -11.13 0.54
CA SER A 46 -11.67 -10.63 1.41
C SER A 46 -12.90 -10.21 0.59
N TYR A 47 -12.68 -9.60 -0.58
CA TYR A 47 -13.72 -9.25 -1.53
C TYR A 47 -14.48 -10.49 -2.03
N TRP A 48 -13.76 -11.55 -2.42
CA TRP A 48 -14.42 -12.78 -2.89
C TRP A 48 -15.12 -13.55 -1.77
N PHE A 49 -14.68 -13.45 -0.51
CA PHE A 49 -15.48 -13.94 0.62
C PHE A 49 -16.80 -13.20 0.79
N LEU A 50 -16.83 -11.87 0.55
CA LEU A 50 -18.08 -11.11 0.60
C LEU A 50 -19.06 -11.50 -0.52
N LYS A 51 -18.55 -11.99 -1.65
CA LYS A 51 -19.36 -12.42 -2.81
C LYS A 51 -19.78 -13.88 -2.76
N GLU A 52 -18.88 -14.77 -2.36
CA GLU A 52 -19.04 -16.22 -2.53
C GLU A 52 -18.94 -17.00 -1.21
N GLY A 53 -18.75 -16.32 -0.08
CA GLY A 53 -18.62 -16.94 1.23
C GLY A 53 -17.22 -17.51 1.50
N PHE A 54 -17.02 -18.08 2.69
CA PHE A 54 -15.76 -18.71 3.07
C PHE A 54 -15.55 -20.03 2.30
N GLN A 55 -14.32 -20.23 1.82
CA GLN A 55 -13.89 -21.45 1.15
C GLN A 55 -12.49 -21.82 1.64
N TRP A 56 -12.22 -23.11 1.86
CA TRP A 56 -10.89 -23.59 2.25
C TRP A 56 -9.86 -23.34 1.13
N ALA A 57 -10.19 -23.76 -0.08
CA ALA A 57 -9.46 -23.37 -1.30
C ALA A 57 -9.96 -21.98 -1.73
N TYR A 58 -9.65 -20.97 -0.92
CA TYR A 58 -10.14 -19.61 -1.14
C TYR A 58 -9.61 -19.00 -2.44
N GLN A 59 -10.37 -18.05 -2.96
CA GLN A 59 -10.04 -17.39 -4.21
C GLN A 59 -9.05 -16.24 -4.02
N THR A 60 -8.01 -16.27 -4.85
CA THR A 60 -7.10 -15.17 -5.15
C THR A 60 -7.00 -15.14 -6.69
N PRO A 61 -8.03 -14.64 -7.39
CA PRO A 61 -8.25 -14.95 -8.80
C PRO A 61 -7.34 -14.17 -9.74
N VAL A 62 -6.08 -14.60 -9.81
CA VAL A 62 -5.04 -13.97 -10.65
C VAL A 62 -4.44 -14.91 -11.70
N PHE A 63 -4.76 -16.21 -11.70
CA PHE A 63 -4.12 -17.18 -12.61
C PHE A 63 -5.11 -18.02 -13.42
N GLY A 64 -6.36 -17.58 -13.61
CA GLY A 64 -7.38 -18.42 -14.25
C GLY A 64 -7.94 -19.50 -13.32
N ILE A 65 -8.79 -20.38 -13.85
CA ILE A 65 -9.41 -21.49 -13.09
C ILE A 65 -8.32 -22.39 -12.46
N PRO A 66 -8.45 -22.80 -11.18
CA PRO A 66 -9.62 -22.72 -10.31
C PRO A 66 -9.68 -21.46 -9.43
N TRP A 67 -9.03 -20.37 -9.84
CA TRP A 67 -9.06 -19.07 -9.14
C TRP A 67 -8.40 -19.06 -7.76
N SER A 68 -7.81 -20.18 -7.35
CA SER A 68 -7.39 -20.46 -5.99
C SER A 68 -5.87 -20.50 -5.89
N VAL A 69 -5.32 -19.63 -5.06
CA VAL A 69 -3.87 -19.55 -4.80
C VAL A 69 -3.68 -19.36 -3.29
N PRO A 70 -3.99 -20.38 -2.48
CA PRO A 70 -3.84 -20.28 -1.03
C PRO A 70 -2.37 -20.14 -0.65
N MET A 71 -2.08 -19.11 0.14
CA MET A 71 -0.77 -18.82 0.71
C MET A 71 -0.88 -19.10 2.21
N GLU A 72 -1.09 -18.05 3.01
CA GLU A 72 -1.47 -18.17 4.42
C GLU A 72 -2.94 -18.60 4.59
N PHE A 73 -3.29 -19.16 5.74
CA PHE A 73 -4.70 -19.45 6.03
C PHE A 73 -5.45 -18.11 6.16
N PRO A 74 -6.64 -17.96 5.56
CA PRO A 74 -7.24 -16.65 5.34
C PRO A 74 -7.97 -16.12 6.58
N LEU A 75 -7.42 -16.31 7.79
CA LEU A 75 -8.04 -15.90 9.06
C LEU A 75 -8.25 -14.39 9.09
N TYR A 76 -7.23 -13.60 8.75
CA TYR A 76 -7.34 -12.15 8.74
C TYR A 76 -8.38 -11.67 7.71
N GLN A 77 -8.37 -12.22 6.50
CA GLN A 77 -9.32 -11.90 5.44
C GLN A 77 -10.75 -12.24 5.85
N TYR A 78 -10.93 -13.37 6.54
CA TYR A 78 -12.22 -13.78 7.08
C TYR A 78 -12.70 -12.85 8.21
N LEU A 79 -11.80 -12.37 9.07
CA LEU A 79 -12.14 -11.37 10.09
C LEU A 79 -12.54 -10.04 9.48
N VAL A 80 -11.90 -9.61 8.38
CA VAL A 80 -12.34 -8.42 7.62
C VAL A 80 -13.72 -8.65 7.02
N TYR A 81 -13.98 -9.82 6.44
CA TYR A 81 -15.31 -10.22 5.96
C TYR A 81 -16.38 -10.13 7.06
N ILE A 82 -16.13 -10.69 8.25
CA ILE A 82 -17.04 -10.62 9.40
C ILE A 82 -17.25 -9.15 9.81
N PHE A 83 -16.18 -8.39 9.91
CA PHE A 83 -16.24 -6.98 10.31
C PHE A 83 -17.11 -6.15 9.36
N VAL A 84 -16.93 -6.31 8.05
CA VAL A 84 -17.77 -5.67 7.03
C VAL A 84 -19.24 -6.06 7.19
N LYS A 85 -19.54 -7.35 7.43
CA LYS A 85 -20.92 -7.85 7.60
C LYS A 85 -21.60 -7.34 8.88
N ILE A 86 -20.86 -7.23 9.98
CA ILE A 86 -21.41 -6.76 11.27
C ILE A 86 -21.68 -5.26 11.23
N PHE A 87 -20.75 -4.47 10.68
CA PHE A 87 -20.81 -3.01 10.73
C PHE A 87 -21.34 -2.36 9.43
N ASN A 88 -21.74 -3.15 8.44
CA ASN A 88 -22.23 -2.70 7.13
C ASN A 88 -21.33 -1.65 6.44
N ILE A 89 -20.01 -1.89 6.48
CA ILE A 89 -19.04 -0.97 5.87
C ILE A 89 -18.93 -1.24 4.37
N GLU A 90 -19.32 -0.28 3.54
CA GLU A 90 -19.27 -0.44 2.07
C GLU A 90 -17.82 -0.42 1.53
N ASN A 91 -16.96 0.41 2.11
CA ASN A 91 -15.57 0.54 1.68
C ASN A 91 -14.69 -0.54 2.31
N LEU A 92 -14.36 -1.57 1.52
CA LEU A 92 -13.51 -2.68 1.96
C LEU A 92 -12.08 -2.24 2.32
N ASP A 93 -11.49 -1.29 1.58
CA ASP A 93 -10.14 -0.77 1.87
C ASP A 93 -10.07 -0.19 3.29
N LEU A 94 -11.07 0.63 3.64
CA LEU A 94 -11.22 1.20 4.97
C LEU A 94 -11.38 0.09 6.03
N ALA A 95 -12.27 -0.88 5.79
CA ALA A 95 -12.55 -1.95 6.73
C ALA A 95 -11.30 -2.78 7.08
N GLY A 96 -10.53 -3.20 6.08
CA GLY A 96 -9.31 -3.96 6.31
C GLY A 96 -8.26 -3.18 7.10
N ARG A 97 -8.06 -1.90 6.78
CA ARG A 97 -7.12 -1.06 7.54
C ARG A 97 -7.57 -0.86 8.99
N ILE A 98 -8.87 -0.69 9.26
CA ILE A 98 -9.40 -0.61 10.62
C ILE A 98 -9.12 -1.89 11.40
N VAL A 99 -9.33 -3.06 10.79
CA VAL A 99 -9.04 -4.37 11.43
C VAL A 99 -7.56 -4.49 11.78
N SER A 100 -6.64 -4.11 10.89
CA SER A 100 -5.20 -4.09 11.21
C SER A 100 -4.87 -3.17 12.38
N ILE A 101 -5.44 -1.96 12.40
CA ILE A 101 -5.25 -0.99 13.49
C ILE A 101 -5.79 -1.56 14.81
N ALA A 102 -6.96 -2.21 14.79
CA ALA A 102 -7.53 -2.85 15.97
C ALA A 102 -6.59 -3.93 16.54
N PHE A 103 -6.00 -4.78 15.70
CA PHE A 103 -5.01 -5.76 16.13
C PHE A 103 -3.72 -5.12 16.66
N TYR A 104 -3.29 -4.00 16.10
CA TYR A 104 -2.16 -3.23 16.61
C TYR A 104 -2.39 -2.66 18.01
N TYR A 105 -3.60 -2.20 18.34
CA TYR A 105 -3.87 -1.81 19.72
C TYR A 105 -4.09 -3.02 20.62
N ALA A 106 -4.68 -4.11 20.11
CA ALA A 106 -4.88 -5.34 20.87
C ALA A 106 -3.55 -5.99 21.31
N LEU A 107 -2.47 -5.88 20.53
CA LEU A 107 -1.16 -6.46 20.88
C LEU A 107 -0.47 -5.78 22.06
N MET A 108 -0.92 -4.58 22.45
CA MET A 108 -0.43 -3.92 23.66
C MET A 108 -0.77 -4.74 24.92
N TYR A 109 -1.89 -5.46 24.93
CA TYR A 109 -2.26 -6.33 26.05
C TYR A 109 -1.27 -7.48 26.28
N PRO A 110 -1.02 -8.41 25.33
CA PRO A 110 -0.06 -9.49 25.56
C PRO A 110 1.35 -8.94 25.81
N LEU A 111 1.77 -7.86 25.15
CA LEU A 111 3.08 -7.25 25.42
C LEU A 111 3.21 -6.78 26.86
N TRP A 112 2.20 -6.10 27.39
CA TRP A 112 2.16 -5.66 28.79
C TRP A 112 2.24 -6.84 29.76
N GLN A 113 1.50 -7.93 29.47
CA GLN A 113 1.51 -9.13 30.31
C GLN A 113 2.85 -9.88 30.24
N ILE A 114 3.46 -10.01 29.06
CA ILE A 114 4.80 -10.59 28.90
C ILE A 114 5.80 -9.83 29.76
N LEU A 115 5.82 -8.49 29.66
CA LEU A 115 6.75 -7.67 30.43
C LEU A 115 6.51 -7.79 31.94
N LYS A 116 5.26 -7.93 32.39
CA LYS A 116 4.94 -8.21 33.80
C LYS A 116 5.39 -9.58 34.27
N ILE A 117 5.18 -10.62 33.48
CA ILE A 117 5.65 -11.99 33.79
C ILE A 117 7.18 -12.01 33.91
N LEU A 118 7.85 -11.20 33.10
CA LEU A 118 9.30 -11.00 33.13
C LEU A 118 9.75 -9.96 34.18
N GLU A 119 8.86 -9.57 35.10
CA GLU A 119 9.12 -8.69 36.24
C GLU A 119 9.68 -7.30 35.87
N VAL A 120 9.37 -6.82 34.66
CA VAL A 120 9.75 -5.47 34.23
C VAL A 120 8.91 -4.44 35.01
N ASN A 121 9.59 -3.46 35.60
CA ASN A 121 8.91 -2.44 36.38
C ASN A 121 7.96 -1.57 35.52
N LYS A 122 6.91 -1.02 36.14
CA LYS A 122 5.83 -0.30 35.43
C LYS A 122 6.33 0.93 34.66
N ILE A 123 7.33 1.64 35.18
CA ILE A 123 7.87 2.85 34.53
C ILE A 123 8.61 2.46 33.26
N ALA A 124 9.46 1.43 33.32
CA ALA A 124 10.16 0.89 32.16
C ALA A 124 9.19 0.39 31.08
N ILE A 125 8.06 -0.23 31.48
CA ILE A 125 7.01 -0.60 30.53
C ILE A 125 6.43 0.62 29.82
N LEU A 126 6.18 1.74 30.54
CA LEU A 126 5.71 2.97 29.90
C LEU A 126 6.72 3.52 28.88
N TYR A 127 8.03 3.44 29.14
CA TYR A 127 9.06 3.78 28.15
C TYR A 127 8.95 2.92 26.88
N ILE A 128 8.85 1.60 27.03
CA ILE A 128 8.68 0.66 25.91
C ILE A 128 7.44 1.02 25.10
N PHE A 129 6.33 1.33 25.78
CA PHE A 129 5.06 1.64 25.15
C PHE A 129 5.06 3.00 24.44
N ILE A 130 5.69 4.03 25.01
CA ILE A 130 5.89 5.32 24.34
C ILE A 130 6.68 5.13 23.05
N ILE A 131 7.75 4.34 23.08
CA ILE A 131 8.56 4.05 21.90
C ILE A 131 7.75 3.23 20.88
N LEU A 132 6.98 2.24 21.32
CA LEU A 132 6.10 1.44 20.45
C LEU A 132 5.12 2.33 19.67
N VAL A 133 4.36 3.18 20.38
CA VAL A 133 3.28 3.98 19.78
C VAL A 133 3.78 5.15 18.92
N THR A 134 5.02 5.58 19.13
CA THR A 134 5.66 6.62 18.31
C THR A 134 6.51 6.03 17.18
N SER A 135 6.74 4.72 17.16
CA SER A 135 7.66 4.10 16.22
C SER A 135 7.16 4.20 14.77
N PRO A 136 8.00 4.66 13.82
CA PRO A 136 7.58 4.85 12.42
C PRO A 136 7.02 3.61 11.75
N ILE A 137 7.66 2.46 11.99
CA ILE A 137 7.24 1.18 11.43
C ILE A 137 5.84 0.78 11.91
N PHE A 138 5.53 1.01 13.19
CA PHE A 138 4.25 0.67 13.76
C PHE A 138 3.17 1.67 13.37
N ILE A 139 3.47 2.96 13.26
CA ILE A 139 2.52 3.96 12.74
C ILE A 139 2.09 3.62 11.30
N PHE A 140 3.03 3.28 10.42
CA PHE A 140 2.71 3.05 9.01
C PHE A 140 2.17 1.64 8.71
N TRP A 141 2.85 0.58 9.17
CA TRP A 141 2.47 -0.77 8.75
C TRP A 141 1.22 -1.30 9.45
N SER A 142 0.91 -0.82 10.66
CA SER A 142 -0.32 -1.23 11.37
C SER A 142 -1.61 -0.77 10.70
N ARG A 143 -1.55 0.28 9.86
CA ARG A 143 -2.70 0.78 9.09
C ARG A 143 -2.83 0.15 7.71
N THR A 144 -1.97 -0.77 7.32
CA THR A 144 -2.05 -1.39 5.98
C THR A 144 -3.07 -2.51 5.95
N PHE A 145 -3.68 -2.78 4.79
CA PHE A 145 -4.56 -3.94 4.62
C PHE A 145 -3.70 -5.21 4.49
N MET A 146 -3.11 -5.65 5.60
CA MET A 146 -2.19 -6.78 5.65
C MET A 146 -2.30 -7.51 6.98
N ILE A 147 -1.93 -8.79 6.95
CA ILE A 147 -2.00 -9.71 8.10
C ILE A 147 -1.00 -9.41 9.23
N GLU A 148 -0.13 -8.41 9.10
CA GLU A 148 1.04 -8.21 9.96
C GLU A 148 0.68 -7.98 11.43
N SER A 149 -0.26 -7.07 11.71
CA SER A 149 -0.69 -6.75 13.07
C SER A 149 -1.40 -7.93 13.73
N ALA A 150 -2.23 -8.66 12.99
CA ALA A 150 -2.91 -9.86 13.48
C ALA A 150 -1.90 -10.99 13.79
N GLY A 151 -0.96 -11.25 12.87
CA GLY A 151 0.08 -12.25 13.05
C GLY A 151 0.95 -11.96 14.28
N LEU A 152 1.32 -10.69 14.49
CA LEU A 152 2.08 -10.28 15.66
C LEU A 152 1.26 -10.39 16.95
N TYR A 153 -0.01 -9.98 16.95
CA TYR A 153 -0.91 -10.12 18.09
C TYR A 153 -1.02 -11.58 18.55
N PHE A 154 -1.35 -12.50 17.63
CA PHE A 154 -1.49 -13.92 17.96
C PHE A 154 -0.16 -14.53 18.43
N THR A 155 0.96 -14.14 17.82
CA THR A 155 2.30 -14.57 18.25
C THR A 155 2.61 -14.10 19.68
N LEU A 156 2.31 -12.84 20.04
CA LEU A 156 2.53 -12.34 21.38
C LEU A 156 1.57 -12.99 22.41
N MET A 157 0.33 -13.26 22.04
CA MET A 157 -0.58 -14.04 22.90
C MET A 157 -0.04 -15.44 23.16
N PHE A 158 0.49 -16.11 22.12
CA PHE A 158 1.14 -17.41 22.25
C PHE A 158 2.36 -17.35 23.19
N ILE A 159 3.27 -16.38 23.00
CA ILE A 159 4.42 -16.16 23.88
C ILE A 159 3.97 -15.91 25.33
N MET A 160 2.97 -15.03 25.53
CA MET A 160 2.44 -14.70 26.85
C MET A 160 1.98 -15.96 27.60
N TYR A 161 1.23 -16.86 26.94
CA TYR A 161 0.76 -18.08 27.58
C TYR A 161 1.86 -19.13 27.76
N LEU A 162 2.85 -19.21 26.87
CA LEU A 162 4.04 -20.05 27.09
C LEU A 162 4.82 -19.62 28.33
N LEU A 163 5.08 -18.32 28.49
CA LEU A 163 5.76 -17.78 29.66
C LEU A 163 4.94 -18.01 30.93
N ARG A 164 3.62 -17.78 30.87
CA ARG A 164 2.73 -18.04 32.01
C ARG A 164 2.74 -19.52 32.40
N TYR A 165 2.73 -20.44 31.42
CA TYR A 165 2.84 -21.87 31.67
C TYR A 165 4.15 -22.21 32.39
N ASP A 166 5.28 -21.61 31.99
CA ASP A 166 6.59 -21.83 32.65
C ASP A 166 6.64 -21.30 34.10
N THR A 167 5.81 -20.34 34.46
CA THR A 167 5.70 -19.84 35.85
C THR A 167 4.85 -20.71 36.77
N GLU A 168 3.96 -21.55 36.23
CA GLU A 168 3.12 -22.42 37.05
C GLU A 168 3.89 -23.68 37.51
N ASN A 169 3.50 -24.28 38.64
CA ASN A 169 4.13 -25.51 39.13
C ASN A 169 3.45 -26.79 38.61
N SER A 170 2.20 -26.70 38.15
CA SER A 170 1.39 -27.83 37.69
C SER A 170 0.97 -27.68 36.22
N ILE A 171 0.39 -28.76 35.66
CA ILE A 171 -0.21 -28.75 34.33
C ILE A 171 -1.57 -28.05 34.42
N SER A 172 -1.70 -26.91 33.73
CA SER A 172 -2.97 -26.17 33.62
C SER A 172 -3.58 -26.38 32.24
N LEU A 173 -4.65 -27.17 32.17
CA LEU A 173 -5.39 -27.42 30.93
C LEU A 173 -5.88 -26.11 30.30
N LYS A 174 -6.35 -25.16 31.12
CA LYS A 174 -6.78 -23.84 30.64
C LYS A 174 -5.66 -23.10 29.88
N ILE A 175 -4.45 -23.10 30.41
CA ILE A 175 -3.32 -22.45 29.74
C ILE A 175 -2.90 -23.22 28.50
N LEU A 176 -2.85 -24.56 28.56
CA LEU A 176 -2.55 -25.39 27.40
C LEU A 176 -3.55 -25.18 26.25
N SER A 177 -4.85 -25.08 26.55
CA SER A 177 -5.87 -24.74 25.56
C SER A 177 -5.62 -23.37 24.92
N LEU A 178 -5.20 -22.37 25.71
CA LEU A 178 -4.89 -21.03 25.19
C LEU A 178 -3.59 -21.03 24.35
N ILE A 179 -2.57 -21.80 24.74
CA ILE A 179 -1.37 -22.04 23.93
C ILE A 179 -1.76 -22.66 22.59
N PHE A 180 -2.62 -23.69 22.61
CA PHE A 180 -3.12 -24.34 21.41
C PHE A 180 -3.87 -23.36 20.49
N ILE A 181 -4.84 -22.62 21.02
CA ILE A 181 -5.68 -21.68 20.26
C ILE A 181 -4.82 -20.57 19.64
N PHE A 182 -4.03 -19.86 20.44
CA PHE A 182 -3.24 -18.73 19.96
C PHE A 182 -2.04 -19.17 19.12
N GLY A 183 -1.44 -20.32 19.43
CA GLY A 183 -0.41 -20.93 18.58
C GLY A 183 -0.96 -21.30 17.20
N THR A 184 -2.15 -21.90 17.15
CA THR A 184 -2.84 -22.24 15.90
C THR A 184 -3.18 -20.98 15.09
N PHE A 185 -3.73 -19.93 15.73
CA PHE A 185 -3.98 -18.67 15.04
C PHE A 185 -2.69 -18.00 14.56
N ALA A 186 -1.61 -18.05 15.33
CA ALA A 186 -0.33 -17.48 14.94
C ALA A 186 0.28 -18.21 13.72
N ILE A 187 0.33 -19.54 13.75
CA ILE A 187 0.94 -20.32 12.65
C ILE A 187 0.14 -20.22 11.36
N LEU A 188 -1.20 -20.24 11.46
CA LEU A 188 -2.12 -20.14 10.32
C LEU A 188 -2.13 -18.73 9.74
N THR A 189 -2.04 -17.69 10.57
CA THR A 189 -1.97 -16.31 10.08
C THR A 189 -0.64 -16.03 9.41
N LYS A 190 0.49 -16.29 10.10
CA LYS A 190 1.82 -15.97 9.57
C LYS A 190 2.92 -16.77 10.25
N ILE A 191 3.27 -17.93 9.67
CA ILE A 191 4.35 -18.80 10.17
C ILE A 191 5.70 -18.09 10.33
N THR A 192 6.01 -17.12 9.46
CA THR A 192 7.26 -16.34 9.53
C THR A 192 7.31 -15.42 10.75
N THR A 193 6.18 -14.88 11.20
CA THR A 193 6.09 -14.10 12.45
C THR A 193 6.15 -15.00 13.67
N LEU A 194 5.49 -16.16 13.63
CA LEU A 194 5.58 -17.14 14.72
C LEU A 194 7.02 -17.64 14.94
N LEU A 195 7.80 -17.81 13.86
CA LEU A 195 9.23 -18.14 13.95
C LEU A 195 10.01 -17.12 14.78
N VAL A 196 9.71 -15.82 14.65
CA VAL A 196 10.32 -14.77 15.50
C VAL A 196 9.97 -15.00 16.97
N GLY A 197 8.73 -15.39 17.26
CA GLY A 197 8.31 -15.74 18.62
C GLY A 197 9.01 -16.98 19.19
N PHE A 198 9.24 -18.01 18.37
CA PHE A 198 10.04 -19.17 18.77
C PHE A 198 11.49 -18.80 19.08
N ILE A 199 12.11 -17.91 18.29
CA ILE A 199 13.46 -17.39 18.58
C ILE A 199 13.46 -16.68 19.94
N PHE A 200 12.47 -15.84 20.23
CA PHE A 200 12.35 -15.17 21.53
C PHE A 200 12.23 -16.16 22.69
N ILE A 201 11.34 -17.17 22.58
CA ILE A 201 11.17 -18.20 23.62
C ILE A 201 12.44 -19.03 23.80
N PHE A 202 13.11 -19.42 22.73
CA PHE A 202 14.36 -20.16 22.80
C PHE A 202 15.44 -19.36 23.55
N LEU A 203 15.62 -18.09 23.20
CA LEU A 203 16.58 -17.20 23.88
C LEU A 203 16.18 -16.96 25.34
N TYR A 204 14.90 -16.79 25.64
CA TYR A 204 14.40 -16.74 27.02
C TYR A 204 14.82 -17.99 27.80
N LEU A 205 14.55 -19.18 27.27
CA LEU A 205 14.89 -20.43 27.93
C LEU A 205 16.40 -20.57 28.15
N LEU A 206 17.21 -20.15 27.19
CA LEU A 206 18.67 -20.16 27.27
C LEU A 206 19.20 -19.20 28.34
N PHE A 207 18.86 -17.91 28.27
CA PHE A 207 19.40 -16.86 29.14
C PHE A 207 18.89 -16.93 30.59
N TYR A 208 17.71 -17.52 30.81
CA TYR A 208 17.15 -17.77 32.14
C TYR A 208 17.46 -19.19 32.66
N GLY A 209 18.27 -19.98 31.94
CA GLY A 209 18.71 -21.30 32.41
C GLY A 209 17.57 -22.34 32.48
N ARG A 210 16.47 -22.12 31.76
CA ARG A 210 15.27 -22.95 31.74
C ARG A 210 15.35 -24.12 30.74
N LEU A 211 16.39 -24.22 29.89
CA LEU A 211 16.51 -25.33 28.93
C LEU A 211 16.44 -26.72 29.60
N LYS A 212 17.00 -26.88 30.81
CA LYS A 212 16.96 -28.16 31.54
C LYS A 212 15.55 -28.56 31.97
N THR A 213 14.62 -27.61 32.11
CA THR A 213 13.24 -27.90 32.56
C THR A 213 12.38 -28.48 31.43
N LEU A 214 12.82 -28.41 30.17
CA LEU A 214 12.07 -28.91 29.01
C LEU A 214 11.73 -30.41 29.11
N PHE A 215 12.60 -31.19 29.78
CA PHE A 215 12.41 -32.63 29.96
C PHE A 215 11.53 -32.98 31.18
N SER A 216 10.99 -32.00 31.89
CA SER A 216 10.01 -32.27 32.95
C SER A 216 8.70 -32.82 32.36
N LYS A 217 8.01 -33.70 33.08
CA LYS A 217 6.71 -34.26 32.66
C LYS A 217 5.72 -33.18 32.20
N LYS A 218 5.66 -32.07 32.95
CA LYS A 218 4.82 -30.91 32.63
C LYS A 218 5.19 -30.28 31.27
N ASN A 219 6.48 -30.05 31.04
CA ASN A 219 6.92 -29.38 29.82
C ASN A 219 6.85 -30.28 28.59
N ILE A 220 6.97 -31.61 28.76
CA ILE A 220 6.68 -32.57 27.69
C ILE A 220 5.25 -32.40 27.17
N VAL A 221 4.25 -32.26 28.06
CA VAL A 221 2.86 -32.00 27.65
C VAL A 221 2.73 -30.67 26.88
N GLY A 222 3.41 -29.62 27.34
CA GLY A 222 3.46 -28.33 26.63
C GLY A 222 4.09 -28.46 25.25
N ILE A 223 5.20 -29.19 25.13
CA ILE A 223 5.89 -29.46 23.85
C ILE A 223 4.99 -30.25 22.91
N LEU A 224 4.23 -31.23 23.39
CA LEU A 224 3.25 -31.97 22.58
C LEU A 224 2.18 -31.03 22.01
N VAL A 225 1.64 -30.11 22.82
CA VAL A 225 0.67 -29.11 22.35
C VAL A 225 1.29 -28.20 21.28
N VAL A 226 2.52 -27.72 21.49
CA VAL A 226 3.25 -26.94 20.47
C VAL A 226 3.51 -27.77 19.21
N GLY A 227 3.79 -29.06 19.34
CA GLY A 227 3.95 -30.00 18.23
C GLY A 227 2.67 -30.15 17.41
N ILE A 228 1.50 -30.21 18.05
CA ILE A 228 0.20 -30.21 17.38
C ILE A 228 -0.01 -28.90 16.61
N VAL A 229 0.30 -27.74 17.22
CA VAL A 229 0.23 -26.43 16.53
C VAL A 229 1.08 -26.44 15.26
N ILE A 230 2.33 -26.90 15.35
CA ILE A 230 3.23 -27.01 14.19
C ILE A 230 2.62 -27.93 13.12
N THR A 231 2.07 -29.08 13.53
CA THR A 231 1.43 -30.04 12.63
C THR A 231 0.26 -29.44 11.87
N ILE A 232 -0.56 -28.60 12.51
CA ILE A 232 -1.67 -27.88 11.84
C ILE A 232 -1.14 -26.95 10.76
N GLY A 233 -0.10 -26.18 11.04
CA GLY A 233 0.51 -25.29 10.04
C GLY A 233 1.12 -26.04 8.86
N LEU A 234 1.75 -27.19 9.11
CA LEU A 234 2.28 -28.06 8.05
C LEU A 234 1.15 -28.66 7.21
N ALA A 235 0.07 -29.13 7.85
CA ALA A 235 -1.10 -29.66 7.15
C ALA A 235 -1.75 -28.60 6.24
N TRP A 236 -1.87 -27.36 6.70
CA TRP A 236 -2.33 -26.25 5.87
C TRP A 236 -1.41 -26.00 4.67
N ASN A 237 -0.09 -25.99 4.88
CA ASN A 237 0.87 -25.79 3.80
C ASN A 237 0.78 -26.89 2.73
N GLU A 238 0.62 -28.16 3.13
CA GLU A 238 0.44 -29.27 2.20
C GLU A 238 -0.86 -29.16 1.42
N PHE A 239 -1.96 -28.84 2.10
CA PHE A 239 -3.23 -28.55 1.45
C PHE A 239 -3.07 -27.40 0.43
N ALA A 240 -2.49 -26.28 0.83
CA ALA A 240 -2.27 -25.13 -0.04
C ALA A 240 -1.37 -25.47 -1.24
N ASN A 241 -0.33 -26.29 -1.04
CA ASN A 241 0.55 -26.76 -2.11
C ASN A 241 -0.22 -27.59 -3.15
N SER A 242 -1.09 -28.51 -2.72
CA SER A 242 -1.90 -29.31 -3.63
C SER A 242 -2.81 -28.45 -4.53
N ILE A 243 -3.39 -27.39 -3.97
CA ILE A 243 -4.22 -26.44 -4.71
C ILE A 243 -3.37 -25.60 -5.68
N LYS A 244 -2.25 -25.02 -5.21
CA LYS A 244 -1.34 -24.23 -6.05
C LYS A 244 -0.74 -25.04 -7.22
N ALA A 245 -0.47 -26.32 -7.00
CA ALA A 245 0.07 -27.22 -8.01
C ALA A 245 -0.97 -27.62 -9.09
N SER A 246 -2.27 -27.48 -8.80
CA SER A 246 -3.33 -27.79 -9.76
C SER A 246 -3.43 -26.81 -10.94
N ASN A 247 -2.80 -25.63 -10.82
CA ASN A 247 -2.73 -24.64 -11.89
C ASN A 247 -1.24 -24.35 -12.22
N PRO A 248 -0.80 -24.64 -13.46
CA PRO A 248 0.59 -24.41 -13.89
C PRO A 248 1.08 -22.99 -13.62
N LEU A 249 0.23 -21.97 -13.82
CA LEU A 249 0.59 -20.57 -13.64
C LEU A 249 0.81 -20.18 -12.16
N SER A 250 0.33 -20.98 -11.19
CA SER A 250 0.58 -20.79 -9.75
C SER A 250 1.64 -21.73 -9.17
N SER A 251 2.17 -22.68 -9.94
CA SER A 251 3.10 -23.69 -9.44
C SER A 251 4.40 -23.11 -8.83
N PHE A 252 4.83 -21.93 -9.30
CA PHE A 252 6.01 -21.23 -8.79
C PHE A 252 5.90 -20.78 -7.31
N VAL A 253 4.69 -20.64 -6.76
CA VAL A 253 4.45 -20.29 -5.34
C VAL A 253 4.21 -21.51 -4.44
N VAL A 254 4.41 -22.72 -4.95
CA VAL A 254 4.50 -23.93 -4.12
C VAL A 254 5.68 -23.78 -3.15
N SER A 255 5.50 -24.21 -1.90
CA SER A 255 6.43 -23.89 -0.80
C SER A 255 7.87 -24.36 -1.05
N SER A 256 8.06 -25.49 -1.73
CA SER A 256 9.39 -26.01 -2.11
C SER A 256 10.17 -25.04 -3.01
N ASN A 257 9.47 -24.36 -3.94
CA ASN A 257 10.04 -23.39 -4.87
C ASN A 257 10.40 -22.06 -4.19
N LEU A 258 9.83 -21.78 -3.01
CA LEU A 258 10.04 -20.54 -2.27
C LEU A 258 11.20 -20.59 -1.26
N THR A 259 11.92 -21.72 -1.15
CA THR A 259 13.04 -21.86 -0.21
C THR A 259 14.11 -20.79 -0.41
N LYS A 260 14.62 -20.63 -1.64
CA LYS A 260 15.60 -19.57 -1.98
C LYS A 260 15.00 -18.17 -1.81
N TRP A 261 13.71 -18.01 -2.10
CA TRP A 261 13.01 -16.73 -1.94
C TRP A 261 12.88 -16.31 -0.47
N ASN A 262 12.71 -17.26 0.45
CA ASN A 262 12.54 -16.97 1.88
C ASN A 262 13.89 -16.72 2.57
N PHE A 263 14.87 -17.59 2.33
CA PHE A 263 16.13 -17.60 3.08
C PHE A 263 17.27 -16.86 2.36
N GLY A 264 17.20 -16.70 1.04
CA GLY A 264 18.30 -16.20 0.21
C GLY A 264 19.31 -17.30 -0.15
N THR A 265 20.19 -16.98 -1.10
CA THR A 265 21.28 -17.89 -1.50
C THR A 265 22.44 -17.84 -0.50
N LEU A 266 23.26 -18.88 -0.46
CA LEU A 266 24.46 -18.89 0.40
C LEU A 266 25.39 -17.71 0.07
N ALA A 267 25.59 -17.38 -1.21
CA ALA A 267 26.38 -16.23 -1.64
C ALA A 267 25.83 -14.90 -1.07
N GLN A 268 24.52 -14.69 -1.12
CA GLN A 268 23.90 -13.51 -0.52
C GLN A 268 24.10 -13.45 1.00
N ARG A 269 24.06 -14.60 1.68
CA ARG A 269 24.16 -14.71 3.14
C ARG A 269 25.60 -14.66 3.68
N LEU A 270 26.61 -14.92 2.84
CA LEU A 270 28.02 -14.79 3.20
C LEU A 270 28.59 -13.39 2.90
N ASP A 271 27.93 -12.62 2.04
CA ASP A 271 28.31 -11.25 1.74
C ASP A 271 27.82 -10.29 2.84
N PHE A 272 28.77 -9.88 3.70
CA PHE A 272 28.53 -8.97 4.82
C PHE A 272 27.97 -7.61 4.39
N ALA A 273 28.31 -7.12 3.18
CA ALA A 273 27.84 -5.83 2.68
C ALA A 273 26.31 -5.81 2.57
N ASN A 274 25.69 -6.95 2.24
CA ASN A 274 24.24 -7.06 2.19
C ASN A 274 23.57 -6.81 3.55
N TYR A 275 24.14 -7.33 4.64
CA TYR A 275 23.58 -7.14 5.97
C TYR A 275 23.73 -5.68 6.42
N TYR A 276 24.92 -5.10 6.21
CA TYR A 276 25.17 -3.71 6.52
C TYR A 276 24.21 -2.80 5.76
N GLN A 277 24.06 -2.98 4.45
CA GLN A 277 23.18 -2.16 3.63
C GLN A 277 21.72 -2.25 4.11
N GLN A 278 21.21 -3.45 4.38
CA GLN A 278 19.81 -3.62 4.76
C GLN A 278 19.51 -3.16 6.19
N LEU A 279 20.40 -3.45 7.14
CA LEU A 279 20.30 -2.89 8.48
C LEU A 279 20.39 -1.36 8.43
N PHE A 280 21.35 -0.80 7.70
CA PHE A 280 21.52 0.65 7.59
C PHE A 280 20.28 1.32 6.99
N VAL A 281 19.72 0.80 5.89
CA VAL A 281 18.50 1.35 5.29
C VAL A 281 17.32 1.26 6.25
N HIS A 282 17.16 0.13 6.94
CA HIS A 282 16.10 -0.05 7.92
C HIS A 282 16.22 0.92 9.10
N MET A 283 17.44 1.05 9.66
CA MET A 283 17.75 1.94 10.77
C MET A 283 17.63 3.42 10.36
N LYS A 284 18.03 3.79 9.13
CA LYS A 284 17.85 5.13 8.59
C LYS A 284 16.37 5.53 8.51
N ASN A 285 15.50 4.59 8.20
CA ASN A 285 14.05 4.82 8.13
C ASN A 285 13.37 4.74 9.52
N ASN A 286 14.08 4.24 10.54
CA ASN A 286 13.64 4.14 11.93
C ASN A 286 14.76 4.68 12.85
N ILE A 287 15.05 5.98 12.75
CA ILE A 287 16.28 6.60 13.29
C ILE A 287 16.50 6.33 14.79
N SER A 288 15.44 6.15 15.57
CA SER A 288 15.56 5.78 16.98
C SER A 288 16.22 4.41 17.20
N TYR A 289 16.16 3.50 16.22
CA TYR A 289 16.85 2.21 16.28
C TYR A 289 18.34 2.35 16.01
N LEU A 290 18.78 3.42 15.32
CA LEU A 290 20.20 3.77 15.22
C LEU A 290 20.77 4.17 16.58
N LEU A 291 19.96 4.83 17.44
CA LEU A 291 20.35 5.08 18.83
C LEU A 291 20.69 3.77 19.51
N LEU A 292 19.89 2.71 19.33
CA LEU A 292 20.21 1.40 19.87
C LEU A 292 21.64 1.00 19.46
N LEU A 293 22.03 1.00 18.19
CA LEU A 293 23.38 0.57 17.79
C LEU A 293 24.51 1.38 18.45
N VAL A 294 24.31 2.70 18.66
CA VAL A 294 25.33 3.59 19.25
C VAL A 294 25.44 3.41 20.77
N ILE A 295 24.31 3.29 21.47
CA ILE A 295 24.26 3.27 22.94
C ILE A 295 23.97 1.89 23.53
N PHE A 296 23.79 0.84 22.72
CA PHE A 296 23.49 -0.50 23.20
C PHE A 296 24.67 -1.13 23.95
N ILE A 297 25.90 -1.04 23.42
CA ILE A 297 27.08 -1.58 24.10
C ILE A 297 27.31 -0.87 25.44
N PRO A 298 27.37 0.49 25.52
CA PRO A 298 27.41 1.18 26.80
C PRO A 298 26.24 0.80 27.71
N GLY A 299 25.03 0.74 27.15
CA GLY A 299 23.82 0.32 27.85
C GLY A 299 23.97 -1.04 28.54
N LEU A 300 24.48 -2.05 27.83
CA LEU A 300 24.71 -3.40 28.36
C LEU A 300 25.78 -3.46 29.45
N LEU A 301 26.75 -2.54 29.44
CA LEU A 301 27.81 -2.47 30.45
C LEU A 301 27.28 -1.88 31.77
N PHE A 302 26.39 -0.89 31.69
CA PHE A 302 25.94 -0.16 32.87
C PHE A 302 24.57 -0.60 33.39
N CYS A 303 23.73 -1.27 32.57
CA CYS A 303 22.38 -1.68 32.97
C CYS A 303 22.39 -2.73 34.10
N LYS A 304 21.33 -2.73 34.92
CA LYS A 304 21.10 -3.78 35.92
C LYS A 304 21.07 -5.16 35.25
N VAL A 305 21.64 -6.16 35.93
CA VAL A 305 21.77 -7.53 35.42
C VAL A 305 20.41 -8.11 34.99
N GLU A 306 19.35 -7.80 35.73
CA GLU A 306 17.97 -8.23 35.44
C GLU A 306 17.47 -7.78 34.05
N TYR A 307 17.70 -6.51 33.68
CA TYR A 307 17.27 -5.97 32.39
C TYR A 307 18.25 -6.28 31.26
N LYS A 308 19.53 -6.52 31.58
CA LYS A 308 20.56 -6.89 30.60
C LYS A 308 20.17 -8.15 29.82
N LYS A 309 19.66 -9.18 30.50
CA LYS A 309 19.19 -10.41 29.86
C LYS A 309 18.06 -10.14 28.88
N LEU A 310 17.04 -9.40 29.30
CA LEU A 310 15.88 -9.10 28.46
C LEU A 310 16.24 -8.19 27.27
N MET A 311 17.12 -7.20 27.48
CA MET A 311 17.66 -6.38 26.40
C MET A 311 18.42 -7.21 25.35
N LEU A 312 19.24 -8.17 25.80
CA LEU A 312 19.96 -9.09 24.92
C LEU A 312 19.00 -10.02 24.16
N ILE A 313 18.02 -10.61 24.85
CA ILE A 313 17.01 -11.46 24.22
C ILE A 313 16.26 -10.67 23.13
N GLY A 314 15.81 -9.45 23.43
CA GLY A 314 15.10 -8.61 22.46
C GLY A 314 15.94 -8.27 21.23
N PHE A 315 17.20 -7.88 21.45
CA PHE A 315 18.14 -7.53 20.38
C PHE A 315 18.54 -8.75 19.54
N LEU A 316 18.87 -9.88 20.18
CA LEU A 316 19.23 -11.11 19.49
C LEU A 316 18.03 -11.68 18.73
N THR A 317 16.80 -11.58 19.25
CA THR A 317 15.59 -11.96 18.51
C THR A 317 15.47 -11.14 17.23
N PHE A 318 15.69 -9.83 17.31
CA PHE A 318 15.66 -8.95 16.14
C PHE A 318 16.70 -9.34 15.08
N ILE A 319 17.96 -9.55 15.48
CA ILE A 319 19.05 -9.90 14.57
C ILE A 319 18.91 -11.32 14.00
N ILE A 320 18.64 -12.32 14.84
CA ILE A 320 18.55 -13.72 14.41
C ILE A 320 17.36 -13.92 13.46
N ALA A 321 16.20 -13.28 13.72
CA ALA A 321 15.07 -13.31 12.80
C ALA A 321 15.43 -12.76 11.42
N PHE A 322 16.10 -11.61 11.38
CA PHE A 322 16.60 -11.02 10.14
C PHE A 322 17.58 -11.96 9.41
N MET A 323 18.55 -12.55 10.12
CA MET A 323 19.53 -13.47 9.52
C MET A 323 18.91 -14.78 9.03
N THR A 324 17.83 -15.23 9.68
CA THR A 324 17.12 -16.46 9.31
C THR A 324 16.31 -16.21 8.05
N LEU A 325 15.45 -15.19 8.02
CA LEU A 325 14.57 -14.88 6.88
C LEU A 325 15.16 -13.82 5.95
N PHE A 326 16.47 -13.88 5.74
CA PHE A 326 17.27 -12.80 5.15
C PHE A 326 16.67 -12.18 3.88
N ASN A 327 16.26 -13.01 2.91
CA ASN A 327 15.78 -12.48 1.64
C ASN A 327 14.40 -11.81 1.75
N LEU A 328 13.55 -12.25 2.68
CA LEU A 328 12.27 -11.56 2.94
C LEU A 328 12.50 -10.14 3.47
N TYR A 329 13.43 -9.98 4.42
CA TYR A 329 13.79 -8.68 4.97
C TYR A 329 14.53 -7.78 3.97
N LYS A 330 15.29 -8.38 3.05
CA LYS A 330 15.98 -7.68 1.95
C LYS A 330 15.00 -7.12 0.93
N VAL A 331 13.98 -7.90 0.54
CA VAL A 331 13.05 -7.55 -0.54
C VAL A 331 11.85 -6.74 -0.05
N HIS A 332 11.37 -7.03 1.16
CA HIS A 332 10.10 -6.57 1.68
C HIS A 332 10.28 -5.91 3.05
N ASN A 333 10.30 -4.58 3.08
CA ASN A 333 10.58 -3.84 4.32
C ASN A 333 9.48 -3.92 5.39
N TYR A 334 8.28 -4.41 5.07
CA TYR A 334 7.22 -4.66 6.05
C TYR A 334 7.52 -5.87 6.95
N TYR A 335 8.42 -6.79 6.57
CA TYR A 335 8.80 -7.91 7.43
C TYR A 335 9.50 -7.49 8.72
N TRP A 336 10.09 -6.30 8.73
CA TRP A 336 10.64 -5.72 9.96
C TRP A 336 9.57 -5.50 11.03
N TYR A 337 8.29 -5.37 10.67
CA TYR A 337 7.20 -5.21 11.64
C TYR A 337 7.17 -6.34 12.68
N ALA A 338 7.41 -7.58 12.24
CA ALA A 338 7.34 -8.77 13.09
C ALA A 338 8.41 -8.81 14.18
N ASN A 339 9.65 -8.36 13.89
CA ASN A 339 10.76 -8.41 14.85
C ASN A 339 11.01 -7.07 15.56
N SER A 340 10.49 -5.95 15.03
CA SER A 340 10.65 -4.62 15.63
C SER A 340 10.05 -4.49 17.04
N VAL A 341 9.06 -5.30 17.43
CA VAL A 341 8.55 -5.24 18.82
C VAL A 341 9.63 -5.61 19.83
N PHE A 342 10.51 -6.56 19.50
CA PHE A 342 11.56 -7.04 20.38
C PHE A 342 12.71 -6.04 20.50
N VAL A 343 13.02 -5.31 19.42
CA VAL A 343 13.99 -4.22 19.48
C VAL A 343 13.45 -3.01 20.25
N VAL A 344 12.14 -2.75 20.18
CA VAL A 344 11.46 -1.71 20.98
C VAL A 344 11.54 -2.02 22.48
N ILE A 345 11.45 -3.30 22.88
CA ILE A 345 11.70 -3.70 24.28
C ILE A 345 13.12 -3.32 24.69
N SER A 346 14.13 -3.71 23.91
CA SER A 346 15.53 -3.39 24.21
C SER A 346 15.79 -1.88 24.27
N LEU A 347 15.23 -1.11 23.35
CA LEU A 347 15.38 0.34 23.31
C LEU A 347 14.65 1.02 24.48
N GLY A 348 13.43 0.59 24.81
CA GLY A 348 12.68 1.15 25.94
C GLY A 348 13.37 0.93 27.28
N LEU A 349 13.91 -0.26 27.51
CA LEU A 349 14.72 -0.55 28.69
C LEU A 349 16.01 0.28 28.74
N LEU A 350 16.66 0.48 27.59
CA LEU A 350 17.86 1.29 27.49
C LEU A 350 17.60 2.76 27.83
N VAL A 351 16.56 3.36 27.22
CA VAL A 351 16.18 4.75 27.48
C VAL A 351 15.71 4.93 28.92
N TYR A 352 14.94 3.98 29.45
CA TYR A 352 14.56 3.97 30.87
C TYR A 352 15.81 3.98 31.76
N PHE A 353 16.76 3.08 31.52
CA PHE A 353 17.97 2.99 32.34
C PHE A 353 18.83 4.27 32.29
N ILE A 354 18.99 4.87 31.10
CA ILE A 354 19.69 6.15 30.95
C ILE A 354 18.95 7.24 31.72
N SER A 355 17.61 7.26 31.66
CA SER A 355 16.81 8.23 32.39
C SER A 355 17.02 8.15 33.90
N GLU A 356 17.19 6.94 34.45
CA GLU A 356 17.40 6.73 35.89
C GLU A 356 18.75 7.25 36.38
N LYS A 357 19.73 7.49 35.48
CA LYS A 357 20.98 8.16 35.83
C LYS A 357 20.81 9.66 36.04
N PHE A 358 19.73 10.26 35.53
CA PHE A 358 19.43 11.66 35.79
C PHE A 358 18.66 11.80 37.10
N GLY A 359 19.23 12.54 38.07
CA GLY A 359 18.51 12.89 39.30
C GLY A 359 17.39 13.92 39.08
N ASN A 360 17.52 14.76 38.05
CA ASN A 360 16.56 15.83 37.73
C ASN A 360 15.50 15.36 36.72
N ILE A 361 14.23 15.53 37.10
CA ILE A 361 13.03 15.25 36.30
C ILE A 361 13.09 15.87 34.89
N PHE A 362 13.65 17.08 34.77
CA PHE A 362 13.75 17.81 33.52
C PHE A 362 14.55 17.01 32.47
N TYR A 363 15.70 16.45 32.85
CA TYR A 363 16.53 15.67 31.92
C TYR A 363 15.86 14.35 31.52
N LYS A 364 15.11 13.71 32.43
CA LYS A 364 14.34 12.50 32.10
C LYS A 364 13.27 12.80 31.04
N ILE A 365 12.54 13.90 31.20
CA ILE A 365 11.51 14.36 30.26
C ILE A 365 12.14 14.78 28.92
N THR A 366 13.24 15.52 28.95
CA THR A 366 13.96 15.93 27.73
C THR A 366 14.44 14.72 26.94
N LEU A 367 14.97 13.69 27.60
CA LEU A 367 15.39 12.46 26.93
C LEU A 367 14.23 11.76 26.22
N ILE A 368 13.08 11.59 26.89
CA ILE A 368 11.93 10.92 26.26
C ILE A 368 11.35 11.76 25.11
N ILE A 369 11.26 13.09 25.26
CA ILE A 369 10.82 13.98 24.19
C ILE A 369 11.76 13.89 22.99
N LEU A 370 13.08 13.86 23.21
CA LEU A 370 14.05 13.69 22.13
C LEU A 370 13.82 12.38 21.36
N VAL A 371 13.62 11.27 22.05
CA VAL A 371 13.33 9.96 21.41
C VAL A 371 12.02 10.03 20.62
N ILE A 372 10.97 10.65 21.17
CA ILE A 372 9.69 10.87 20.49
C ILE A 372 9.88 11.70 19.21
N CYS A 373 10.61 12.81 19.28
CA CYS A 373 10.89 13.68 18.13
C CYS A 373 11.67 12.94 17.04
N ILE A 374 12.68 12.14 17.42
CA ILE A 374 13.46 11.32 16.48
C ILE A 374 12.56 10.28 15.78
N ASN A 375 11.67 9.64 16.53
CA ASN A 375 10.68 8.72 16.00
C ASN A 375 9.76 9.42 14.97
N TYR A 376 9.11 10.52 15.34
CA TYR A 376 8.23 11.23 14.43
C TYR A 376 8.98 11.81 13.21
N TYR A 377 10.23 12.24 13.38
CA TYR A 377 11.06 12.65 12.25
C TYR A 377 11.34 11.48 11.28
N GLY A 378 11.63 10.27 11.81
CA GLY A 378 11.76 9.05 10.99
C GLY A 378 10.47 8.74 10.21
N TYR A 379 9.32 8.83 10.86
CA TYR A 379 8.01 8.67 10.22
C TYR A 379 7.79 9.73 9.12
N TYR A 380 8.00 11.01 9.43
CA TYR A 380 7.75 12.10 8.49
C TYR A 380 8.70 12.09 7.28
N SER A 381 9.98 11.78 7.52
CA SER A 381 11.01 11.78 6.48
C SER A 381 10.84 10.66 5.45
N PHE A 382 10.31 9.51 5.86
CA PHE A 382 10.14 8.31 5.03
C PHE A 382 8.66 7.93 4.81
N TYR A 383 7.96 7.45 5.85
CA TYR A 383 6.65 6.84 5.73
C TYR A 383 5.51 7.81 5.41
N TYR A 384 5.50 9.02 5.99
CA TYR A 384 4.45 10.01 5.72
C TYR A 384 4.38 10.38 4.24
N LYS A 385 5.53 10.46 3.56
CA LYS A 385 5.58 10.68 2.11
C LYS A 385 4.92 9.52 1.37
N HIS A 386 5.14 8.28 1.76
CA HIS A 386 4.46 7.13 1.13
C HIS A 386 2.96 7.10 1.43
N GLN A 387 2.55 7.54 2.62
CA GLN A 387 1.14 7.60 3.03
C GLN A 387 0.35 8.71 2.31
N ILE A 388 0.96 9.88 2.06
CA ILE A 388 0.27 11.04 1.46
C ILE A 388 0.59 11.25 -0.02
N LYS A 389 1.84 11.05 -0.46
CA LYS A 389 2.28 11.44 -1.82
C LYS A 389 2.05 10.40 -2.90
N ASN A 390 1.60 9.18 -2.58
CA ASN A 390 1.55 8.09 -3.56
C ASN A 390 0.24 7.97 -4.38
N LEU A 391 -0.55 9.05 -4.47
CA LEU A 391 -1.59 9.21 -5.51
C LEU A 391 -1.00 9.30 -6.93
N ASN A 392 0.32 9.37 -7.09
CA ASN A 392 1.00 9.42 -8.39
C ASN A 392 0.97 8.08 -9.17
N ASN A 393 0.60 6.97 -8.54
CA ASN A 393 0.51 5.66 -9.21
C ASN A 393 -0.91 5.08 -9.17
N LEU A 394 -1.91 5.92 -9.40
CA LEU A 394 -3.32 5.52 -9.56
C LEU A 394 -3.58 4.68 -10.82
N GLY A 395 -2.56 4.40 -11.65
CA GLY A 395 -2.70 3.62 -12.88
C GLY A 395 -3.53 2.35 -12.72
N PRO A 396 -3.18 1.42 -11.81
CA PRO A 396 -3.97 0.21 -11.58
C PRO A 396 -5.41 0.47 -11.11
N PHE A 397 -5.65 1.52 -10.32
CA PHE A 397 -6.99 1.91 -9.88
C PHE A 397 -7.83 2.47 -11.03
N ILE A 398 -7.24 3.34 -11.86
CA ILE A 398 -7.90 3.91 -13.04
C ILE A 398 -8.21 2.81 -14.06
N ILE A 399 -7.24 1.95 -14.37
CA ILE A 399 -7.42 0.80 -15.26
C ILE A 399 -8.50 -0.13 -14.71
N GLY A 400 -8.44 -0.44 -13.41
CA GLY A 400 -9.44 -1.28 -12.75
C GLY A 400 -10.85 -0.71 -12.88
N ASN A 401 -11.06 0.56 -12.54
CA ASN A 401 -12.37 1.21 -12.66
C ASN A 401 -12.86 1.32 -14.11
N LEU A 402 -11.95 1.59 -15.05
CA LEU A 402 -12.28 1.62 -16.48
C LEU A 402 -12.85 0.26 -16.91
N ILE A 403 -12.19 -0.83 -16.54
CA ILE A 403 -12.67 -2.19 -16.83
C ILE A 403 -13.98 -2.46 -16.09
N LYS A 404 -14.08 -2.11 -14.81
CA LYS A 404 -15.28 -2.35 -13.98
C LYS A 404 -16.54 -1.75 -14.61
N ASN A 405 -16.41 -0.56 -15.18
CA ASN A 405 -17.53 0.21 -15.76
C ASN A 405 -17.89 -0.20 -17.19
N ASN A 406 -17.00 -0.92 -17.89
CA ASN A 406 -17.18 -1.26 -19.30
C ASN A 406 -17.17 -2.78 -19.58
N THR A 407 -17.29 -3.61 -18.54
CA THR A 407 -17.37 -5.08 -18.67
C THR A 407 -18.47 -5.62 -17.76
N ASN A 408 -19.00 -6.80 -18.07
CA ASN A 408 -19.96 -7.47 -17.21
C ASN A 408 -19.28 -8.04 -15.96
N LYS A 409 -20.03 -8.18 -14.85
CA LYS A 409 -19.49 -8.70 -13.57
C LYS A 409 -18.91 -10.13 -13.69
N SER A 410 -19.41 -10.93 -14.62
CA SER A 410 -18.96 -12.30 -14.88
C SER A 410 -17.78 -12.39 -15.85
N ASP A 411 -17.41 -11.30 -16.50
CA ASP A 411 -16.29 -11.28 -17.43
C ASP A 411 -14.97 -11.47 -16.68
N ILE A 412 -13.98 -12.02 -17.38
CA ILE A 412 -12.61 -12.16 -16.90
C ILE A 412 -11.70 -11.18 -17.63
N ILE A 413 -10.52 -10.96 -17.07
CA ILE A 413 -9.49 -10.12 -17.70
C ILE A 413 -8.18 -10.88 -17.90
N LEU A 414 -7.49 -10.55 -18.99
CA LEU A 414 -6.11 -10.96 -19.22
C LEU A 414 -5.19 -9.78 -18.90
N THR A 415 -4.13 -10.00 -18.12
CA THR A 415 -3.12 -8.96 -17.88
C THR A 415 -1.72 -9.44 -18.24
N ILE A 416 -0.96 -8.60 -18.94
CA ILE A 416 0.38 -8.87 -19.46
C ILE A 416 1.31 -7.74 -18.98
N GLY A 417 2.56 -8.04 -18.62
CA GLY A 417 3.51 -7.05 -18.07
C GLY A 417 3.27 -6.59 -16.63
N LEU A 418 2.23 -7.09 -15.93
CA LEU A 418 1.92 -6.73 -14.53
C LEU A 418 2.36 -7.79 -13.50
N GLY A 419 3.00 -8.87 -13.95
CA GLY A 419 3.36 -10.00 -13.11
C GLY A 419 2.11 -10.67 -12.54
N TRP A 420 1.93 -10.65 -11.22
CA TRP A 420 0.76 -11.18 -10.52
C TRP A 420 0.19 -10.19 -9.49
N ASN A 421 0.35 -8.91 -9.78
CA ASN A 421 -0.13 -7.82 -8.95
C ASN A 421 -1.67 -7.75 -8.98
N SER A 422 -2.31 -8.10 -7.87
CA SER A 422 -3.77 -8.15 -7.76
C SER A 422 -4.49 -6.78 -7.83
N ALA A 423 -3.78 -5.66 -7.96
CA ALA A 423 -4.41 -4.34 -7.94
C ALA A 423 -5.45 -4.12 -9.04
N VAL A 424 -5.14 -4.46 -10.30
CA VAL A 424 -6.11 -4.33 -11.41
C VAL A 424 -7.32 -5.24 -11.20
N PRO A 425 -7.18 -6.57 -10.97
CA PRO A 425 -8.35 -7.43 -10.74
C PRO A 425 -9.15 -7.07 -9.49
N TYR A 426 -8.49 -6.53 -8.46
CA TYR A 426 -9.16 -6.05 -7.26
C TYR A 426 -10.09 -4.87 -7.56
N TYR A 427 -9.57 -3.79 -8.18
CA TYR A 427 -10.37 -2.61 -8.49
C TYR A 427 -11.32 -2.80 -9.66
N SER A 428 -11.02 -3.69 -10.60
CA SER A 428 -11.96 -4.06 -11.65
C SER A 428 -13.10 -4.94 -11.12
N GLU A 429 -12.93 -5.57 -9.96
CA GLU A 429 -13.82 -6.59 -9.45
C GLU A 429 -14.04 -7.71 -10.48
N ARG A 430 -12.97 -8.10 -11.18
CA ARG A 430 -12.96 -9.18 -12.17
C ARG A 430 -11.92 -10.23 -11.80
N LYS A 431 -12.22 -11.49 -12.13
CA LYS A 431 -11.24 -12.57 -12.05
C LYS A 431 -10.24 -12.43 -13.19
N ALA A 432 -8.98 -12.75 -12.96
CA ALA A 432 -7.92 -12.52 -13.94
C ALA A 432 -7.09 -13.76 -14.28
N ILE A 433 -6.56 -13.76 -15.50
CA ILE A 433 -5.42 -14.55 -15.94
C ILE A 433 -4.26 -13.57 -16.07
N MET A 434 -3.26 -13.68 -15.20
CA MET A 434 -2.10 -12.78 -15.21
C MET A 434 -0.86 -13.50 -15.73
N LEU A 435 -0.30 -13.01 -16.83
CA LEU A 435 0.93 -13.53 -17.44
C LEU A 435 2.17 -12.92 -16.77
N ARG A 436 3.13 -13.78 -16.39
CA ARG A 436 4.35 -13.43 -15.67
C ARG A 436 5.58 -13.47 -16.59
N GLU A 437 5.57 -12.65 -17.62
CA GLU A 437 6.51 -12.71 -18.76
C GLU A 437 8.01 -12.65 -18.39
N HIS A 438 8.39 -11.94 -17.33
CA HIS A 438 9.80 -11.74 -16.98
C HIS A 438 10.42 -12.83 -16.09
N ARG A 439 9.70 -13.91 -15.79
CA ARG A 439 10.23 -14.94 -14.87
C ARG A 439 10.11 -16.36 -15.36
N ASP A 440 8.92 -16.78 -15.79
CA ASP A 440 8.66 -18.23 -15.84
C ASP A 440 7.79 -18.71 -17.02
N VAL A 441 6.89 -17.88 -17.57
CA VAL A 441 5.90 -18.32 -18.58
C VAL A 441 5.63 -17.24 -19.62
N LYS A 442 5.71 -17.62 -20.90
CA LYS A 442 5.38 -16.81 -22.09
C LYS A 442 3.99 -17.13 -22.62
N ILE A 443 3.46 -16.23 -23.45
CA ILE A 443 2.12 -16.38 -24.02
C ILE A 443 2.03 -17.60 -24.96
N GLU A 444 3.12 -18.00 -25.60
CA GLU A 444 3.19 -19.17 -26.48
C GLU A 444 3.33 -20.51 -25.73
N ASP A 445 3.63 -20.47 -24.44
CA ASP A 445 3.90 -21.68 -23.67
C ASP A 445 2.64 -22.52 -23.50
N LYS A 446 2.79 -23.85 -23.61
CA LYS A 446 1.70 -24.82 -23.45
C LYS A 446 1.00 -24.67 -22.10
N GLU A 447 1.73 -24.29 -21.06
CA GLU A 447 1.19 -24.05 -19.72
C GLU A 447 0.18 -22.90 -19.71
N PHE A 448 0.55 -21.75 -20.29
CA PHE A 448 -0.35 -20.61 -20.41
C PHE A 448 -1.54 -20.93 -21.31
N GLN A 449 -1.29 -21.49 -22.51
CA GLN A 449 -2.33 -21.81 -23.47
C GLN A 449 -3.38 -22.78 -22.90
N SER A 450 -2.94 -23.78 -22.13
CA SER A 450 -3.82 -24.72 -21.44
C SER A 450 -4.76 -24.01 -20.45
N VAL A 451 -4.20 -23.16 -19.58
CA VAL A 451 -4.98 -22.43 -18.59
C VAL A 451 -5.88 -21.38 -19.24
N PHE A 452 -5.38 -20.67 -20.25
CA PHE A 452 -6.11 -19.67 -21.00
C PHE A 452 -7.34 -20.30 -21.66
N ASN A 453 -7.15 -21.33 -22.49
CA ASN A 453 -8.24 -22.01 -23.20
C ASN A 453 -9.26 -22.64 -22.25
N LYS A 454 -8.79 -23.27 -21.16
CA LYS A 454 -9.69 -23.83 -20.13
C LYS A 454 -10.57 -22.75 -19.50
N THR A 455 -10.00 -21.59 -19.22
CA THR A 455 -10.68 -20.48 -18.54
C THR A 455 -11.63 -19.74 -19.48
N THR A 456 -11.22 -19.44 -20.71
CA THR A 456 -12.04 -18.72 -21.70
C THR A 456 -13.15 -19.58 -22.30
N LYS A 457 -13.08 -20.91 -22.19
CA LYS A 457 -14.17 -21.81 -22.60
C LYS A 457 -15.45 -21.60 -21.79
N THR A 458 -15.34 -21.21 -20.52
CA THR A 458 -16.47 -21.05 -19.60
C THR A 458 -16.73 -19.61 -19.19
N ASN A 459 -15.85 -18.68 -19.58
CA ASN A 459 -15.90 -17.30 -19.15
C ASN A 459 -15.60 -16.37 -20.32
N ASN A 460 -16.40 -15.32 -20.47
CA ASN A 460 -16.17 -14.30 -21.49
C ASN A 460 -14.96 -13.43 -21.11
N LEU A 461 -14.06 -13.20 -22.07
CA LEU A 461 -12.95 -12.28 -21.92
C LEU A 461 -13.44 -10.84 -22.15
N GLY A 462 -13.58 -10.08 -21.07
CA GLY A 462 -14.11 -8.71 -21.12
C GLY A 462 -13.04 -7.66 -21.41
N ALA A 463 -11.80 -7.88 -20.95
CA ALA A 463 -10.71 -6.93 -21.21
C ALA A 463 -9.32 -7.58 -21.22
N ILE A 464 -8.39 -6.92 -21.91
CA ILE A 464 -6.95 -7.24 -21.93
C ILE A 464 -6.18 -6.00 -21.52
N VAL A 465 -5.27 -6.14 -20.55
CA VAL A 465 -4.37 -5.08 -20.11
C VAL A 465 -2.95 -5.48 -20.46
N ASN A 466 -2.36 -4.83 -21.45
CA ASN A 466 -0.99 -5.06 -21.85
C ASN A 466 -0.10 -3.91 -21.38
N CYS A 467 0.69 -4.14 -20.33
CA CYS A 467 1.70 -3.21 -19.84
C CYS A 467 3.13 -3.63 -20.22
N SER A 468 3.26 -4.62 -21.10
CA SER A 468 4.56 -5.13 -21.56
C SER A 468 5.12 -4.26 -22.68
N SER A 469 6.44 -4.14 -22.71
CA SER A 469 7.17 -3.64 -23.88
C SER A 469 7.53 -4.76 -24.88
N GLU A 470 7.44 -6.03 -24.45
CA GLU A 470 7.80 -7.20 -25.26
C GLU A 470 6.66 -7.61 -26.19
N TYR A 471 5.42 -7.59 -25.69
CA TYR A 471 4.25 -7.99 -26.45
C TYR A 471 3.58 -6.79 -27.13
N LYS A 472 3.47 -6.84 -28.46
CA LYS A 472 2.72 -5.85 -29.25
C LYS A 472 1.32 -6.34 -29.59
N TYR A 473 0.53 -5.46 -30.18
CA TYR A 473 -0.80 -5.79 -30.72
C TYR A 473 -0.77 -7.08 -31.56
N GLU A 474 0.21 -7.22 -32.47
CA GLU A 474 0.37 -8.37 -33.36
C GLU A 474 0.51 -9.69 -32.58
N ASP A 475 1.23 -9.70 -31.47
CA ASP A 475 1.45 -10.90 -30.67
C ASP A 475 0.19 -11.33 -29.90
N ILE A 476 -0.55 -10.35 -29.36
CA ILE A 476 -1.83 -10.60 -28.69
C ILE A 476 -2.87 -11.08 -29.71
N SER A 477 -2.87 -10.48 -30.92
CA SER A 477 -3.81 -10.82 -32.00
C SER A 477 -3.64 -12.26 -32.53
N LYS A 478 -2.49 -12.90 -32.33
CA LYS A 478 -2.27 -14.32 -32.67
C LYS A 478 -3.07 -15.27 -31.79
N ILE A 479 -3.48 -14.84 -30.60
CA ILE A 479 -4.11 -15.70 -29.58
C ILE A 479 -5.57 -15.29 -29.35
N ILE A 480 -5.89 -14.02 -29.54
CA ILE A 480 -7.23 -13.46 -29.35
C ILE A 480 -7.57 -12.62 -30.56
N ASN A 481 -8.76 -12.82 -31.14
CA ASN A 481 -9.26 -11.88 -32.13
C ASN A 481 -9.61 -10.55 -31.45
N LEU A 482 -8.85 -9.49 -31.79
CA LEU A 482 -8.99 -8.15 -31.24
C LEU A 482 -9.97 -7.26 -32.02
N ASP A 483 -10.54 -7.73 -33.13
CA ASP A 483 -11.41 -6.93 -34.01
C ASP A 483 -12.62 -6.32 -33.28
N ASN A 484 -13.10 -6.98 -32.22
CA ASN A 484 -14.25 -6.56 -31.41
C ASN A 484 -13.85 -5.77 -30.15
N PHE A 485 -12.58 -5.41 -29.99
CA PHE A 485 -12.07 -4.71 -28.81
C PHE A 485 -11.76 -3.23 -29.13
N GLY A 486 -12.38 -2.32 -28.40
CA GLY A 486 -11.95 -0.92 -28.37
C GLY A 486 -10.67 -0.76 -27.56
N VAL A 487 -9.81 0.19 -27.95
CA VAL A 487 -8.47 0.38 -27.37
C VAL A 487 -8.37 1.71 -26.62
N ALA A 488 -7.98 1.65 -25.36
CA ALA A 488 -7.53 2.78 -24.56
C ALA A 488 -6.02 2.66 -24.26
N LYS A 489 -5.31 3.79 -24.21
CA LYS A 489 -3.86 3.81 -23.93
C LYS A 489 -3.55 4.67 -22.73
N THR A 490 -2.73 4.14 -21.82
CA THR A 490 -2.01 4.90 -20.79
C THR A 490 -0.55 5.04 -21.21
N HIS A 491 0.21 5.90 -20.53
CA HIS A 491 1.66 6.02 -20.74
C HIS A 491 2.47 4.70 -20.61
N LYS A 492 1.90 3.63 -20.05
CA LYS A 492 2.60 2.38 -19.73
C LYS A 492 1.85 1.13 -20.19
N CYS A 493 0.59 1.25 -20.58
CA CYS A 493 -0.26 0.10 -20.85
C CYS A 493 -1.29 0.41 -21.94
N GLU A 494 -1.53 -0.56 -22.81
CA GLU A 494 -2.66 -0.63 -23.73
C GLU A 494 -3.77 -1.48 -23.10
N ILE A 495 -5.02 -1.01 -23.22
CA ILE A 495 -6.20 -1.61 -22.59
C ILE A 495 -7.20 -1.87 -23.70
N TYR A 496 -7.54 -3.13 -23.89
CA TYR A 496 -8.50 -3.59 -24.88
C TYR A 496 -9.78 -3.98 -24.14
N ILE A 497 -10.94 -3.46 -24.53
CA ILE A 497 -12.23 -3.78 -23.89
C ILE A 497 -13.21 -4.31 -24.94
N ASN A 498 -13.73 -5.51 -24.69
CA ASN A 498 -14.62 -6.24 -25.58
C ASN A 498 -15.98 -5.51 -25.72
N ASN A 499 -16.54 -5.47 -26.94
CA ASN A 499 -17.83 -4.83 -27.26
C ASN A 499 -17.90 -3.33 -26.94
N SER A 500 -16.76 -2.63 -26.88
CA SER A 500 -16.74 -1.17 -26.83
C SER A 500 -16.70 -0.62 -28.26
N THR A 501 -17.86 -0.28 -28.80
CA THR A 501 -18.01 0.26 -30.17
C THR A 501 -17.65 1.74 -30.30
N ASP A 502 -17.24 2.43 -29.23
CA ASP A 502 -17.21 3.88 -29.24
C ASP A 502 -15.82 4.52 -29.16
N SER A 503 -15.70 5.62 -29.90
CA SER A 503 -14.71 6.70 -29.78
C SER A 503 -14.50 7.21 -28.32
N TYR A 504 -15.40 6.85 -27.39
CA TYR A 504 -15.39 7.15 -25.95
C TYR A 504 -14.15 6.65 -25.19
N LEU A 505 -13.51 5.55 -25.61
CA LEU A 505 -12.35 5.02 -24.86
C LEU A 505 -11.07 5.87 -24.96
N LYS A 506 -10.99 6.75 -25.96
CA LYS A 506 -9.91 7.76 -26.08
C LYS A 506 -10.03 8.88 -25.03
N GLN A 507 -11.21 9.03 -24.42
CA GLN A 507 -11.61 10.23 -23.68
C GLN A 507 -11.10 10.28 -22.23
N TYR A 508 -10.78 9.14 -21.60
CA TYR A 508 -10.56 9.10 -20.14
C TYR A 508 -9.11 9.29 -19.66
N LEU A 509 -8.11 9.25 -20.55
CA LEU A 509 -6.70 9.16 -20.15
C LEU A 509 -5.80 10.31 -20.64
N VAL A 510 -6.31 11.21 -21.50
CA VAL A 510 -5.59 12.41 -21.94
C VAL A 510 -5.67 13.53 -20.89
N ASP A 511 -6.73 13.57 -20.09
CA ASP A 511 -7.05 14.64 -19.11
C ASP A 511 -5.98 14.91 -18.04
N ASN A 512 -5.04 13.98 -17.81
CA ASN A 512 -4.00 14.09 -16.77
C ASN A 512 -2.55 14.03 -17.27
N GLN A 513 -2.32 13.74 -18.56
CA GLN A 513 -0.96 13.50 -19.06
C GLN A 513 -0.20 14.78 -19.44
N SER A 514 -0.90 15.84 -19.86
CA SER A 514 -0.29 17.13 -20.27
C SER A 514 -0.20 18.17 -19.16
N LEU A 515 -0.69 17.85 -17.95
CA LEU A 515 -0.68 18.77 -16.82
C LEU A 515 0.62 18.68 -16.03
N ASN A 516 1.28 19.83 -15.85
CA ASN A 516 2.41 19.96 -14.95
C ASN A 516 1.96 19.83 -13.48
N LYS A 517 2.92 19.75 -12.55
CA LYS A 517 2.62 19.52 -11.12
C LYS A 517 1.69 20.58 -10.50
N LYS A 518 1.78 21.84 -10.94
CA LYS A 518 0.91 22.93 -10.46
C LYS A 518 -0.49 22.82 -11.08
N GLU A 519 -0.56 22.57 -12.38
CA GLU A 519 -1.83 22.37 -13.08
C GLU A 519 -2.62 21.20 -12.49
N ARG A 520 -1.96 20.08 -12.17
CA ARG A 520 -2.62 18.95 -11.48
C ARG A 520 -3.15 19.30 -10.10
N LYS A 521 -2.47 20.22 -9.39
CA LYS A 521 -2.93 20.70 -8.08
C LYS A 521 -4.15 21.62 -8.26
N PHE A 522 -4.08 22.58 -9.17
CA PHE A 522 -5.16 23.53 -9.44
C PHE A 522 -6.43 22.81 -9.93
N PHE A 523 -6.33 22.02 -11.00
CA PHE A 523 -7.47 21.26 -11.55
C PHE A 523 -7.90 20.08 -10.66
N GLY A 524 -7.06 19.65 -9.71
CA GLY A 524 -7.38 18.62 -8.72
C GLY A 524 -8.30 19.09 -7.60
N ASN A 525 -8.31 20.40 -7.31
CA ASN A 525 -9.19 21.04 -6.32
C ASN A 525 -10.47 21.59 -6.98
N LYS A 526 -10.98 20.95 -8.04
CA LYS A 526 -12.09 21.47 -8.86
C LYS A 526 -13.38 21.78 -8.06
N ASN A 527 -13.60 21.10 -6.93
CA ASN A 527 -14.76 21.34 -6.06
C ASN A 527 -14.68 22.66 -5.27
N GLU A 528 -13.51 23.30 -5.20
CA GLU A 528 -13.25 24.57 -4.52
C GLU A 528 -13.18 25.76 -5.52
N LEU A 529 -13.35 25.48 -6.82
CA LEU A 529 -13.23 26.48 -7.90
C LEU A 529 -14.60 26.79 -8.51
N ASN A 530 -14.84 28.06 -8.82
CA ASN A 530 -16.01 28.46 -9.58
C ASN A 530 -15.82 28.16 -11.06
N ILE A 531 -16.75 27.38 -11.61
CA ILE A 531 -16.78 27.04 -13.03
C ILE A 531 -17.73 28.02 -13.73
N ILE A 532 -17.16 28.91 -14.53
CA ILE A 532 -17.90 29.90 -15.31
C ILE A 532 -17.89 29.47 -16.78
N PRO A 533 -19.01 28.98 -17.33
CA PRO A 533 -19.11 28.71 -18.76
C PRO A 533 -19.09 30.03 -19.53
N ILE A 534 -18.33 30.09 -20.62
CA ILE A 534 -18.31 31.24 -21.51
C ILE A 534 -19.41 31.07 -22.56
N ASP A 535 -20.25 32.09 -22.69
CA ASP A 535 -21.29 32.13 -23.71
C ASP A 535 -20.64 32.29 -25.09
N LEU A 536 -20.70 31.23 -25.87
CA LEU A 536 -20.09 31.14 -27.18
C LEU A 536 -20.74 32.09 -28.21
N ASN A 537 -21.94 32.60 -27.94
CA ASN A 537 -22.61 33.57 -28.82
C ASN A 537 -22.05 34.99 -28.70
N ASN A 538 -21.26 35.28 -27.66
CA ASN A 538 -20.73 36.62 -27.36
C ASN A 538 -19.19 36.68 -27.49
N ILE A 539 -18.61 35.80 -28.31
CA ILE A 539 -17.17 35.73 -28.57
C ILE A 539 -16.84 36.43 -29.89
N GLU A 540 -15.76 37.20 -29.93
CA GLU A 540 -15.24 37.76 -31.17
C GLU A 540 -14.56 36.64 -31.99
N LEU A 541 -15.10 36.37 -33.18
CA LEU A 541 -14.64 35.32 -34.09
C LEU A 541 -13.87 35.92 -35.26
N ILE A 542 -12.62 35.52 -35.45
CA ILE A 542 -11.85 35.90 -36.63
C ILE A 542 -11.45 34.64 -37.40
N ASN A 543 -11.76 34.63 -38.70
CA ASN A 543 -11.58 33.48 -39.60
C ASN A 543 -12.28 32.19 -39.12
N ALA A 544 -13.45 32.29 -38.46
CA ALA A 544 -14.28 31.15 -38.05
C ALA A 544 -15.75 31.29 -38.50
N ILE A 545 -16.49 30.18 -38.49
CA ILE A 545 -17.96 30.10 -38.64
C ILE A 545 -18.52 29.49 -37.36
N GLN A 546 -19.53 30.13 -36.79
CA GLN A 546 -20.35 29.53 -35.75
C GLN A 546 -21.48 28.71 -36.40
N ASP A 547 -21.53 27.42 -36.11
CA ASP A 547 -22.57 26.48 -36.55
C ASP A 547 -23.22 25.90 -35.28
N LYS A 548 -24.38 26.44 -34.91
CA LYS A 548 -25.04 26.16 -33.61
C LYS A 548 -24.09 26.50 -32.43
N ASN A 549 -23.85 25.53 -31.52
CA ASN A 549 -22.98 25.67 -30.35
C ASN A 549 -21.52 25.25 -30.64
N MET A 550 -21.06 25.35 -31.89
CA MET A 550 -19.72 24.91 -32.31
C MET A 550 -19.05 25.95 -33.21
N PHE A 551 -17.73 26.03 -33.16
CA PHE A 551 -16.94 26.86 -34.06
C PHE A 551 -16.12 26.01 -35.03
N LYS A 552 -16.12 26.40 -36.31
CA LYS A 552 -15.32 25.78 -37.39
C LYS A 552 -14.42 26.82 -38.04
N ALA A 553 -13.17 26.46 -38.35
CA ALA A 553 -12.21 27.35 -39.01
C ALA A 553 -12.59 27.62 -40.48
N LYS A 554 -12.45 28.87 -40.95
CA LYS A 554 -12.59 29.27 -42.37
C LYS A 554 -11.26 29.24 -43.14
N ASN A 555 -10.13 29.40 -42.45
CA ASN A 555 -8.75 29.47 -42.99
C ASN A 555 -7.74 28.99 -41.92
N ASN A 556 -6.44 28.91 -42.25
CA ASN A 556 -5.35 28.43 -41.38
C ASN A 556 -5.07 29.26 -40.11
N ASP A 557 -5.80 30.35 -39.88
CA ASP A 557 -5.55 31.29 -38.77
C ASP A 557 -6.87 31.61 -38.04
N MET A 558 -7.52 30.57 -37.50
CA MET A 558 -8.67 30.73 -36.61
C MET A 558 -8.21 31.22 -35.24
N TYR A 559 -8.90 32.23 -34.70
CA TYR A 559 -8.77 32.55 -33.29
C TYR A 559 -10.06 33.10 -32.69
N LEU A 560 -10.26 32.78 -31.41
CA LEU A 560 -11.41 33.17 -30.61
C LEU A 560 -10.95 34.16 -29.54
N ILE A 561 -11.64 35.28 -29.37
CA ILE A 561 -11.32 36.25 -28.32
C ILE A 561 -12.53 36.51 -27.45
N PHE A 562 -12.37 36.39 -26.14
CA PHE A 562 -13.41 36.75 -25.17
C PHE A 562 -12.84 37.50 -23.97
N GLU A 563 -13.68 38.33 -23.38
CA GLU A 563 -13.37 39.06 -22.15
C GLU A 563 -13.54 38.14 -20.93
N ILE A 564 -12.63 38.22 -19.97
CA ILE A 564 -12.72 37.46 -18.73
C ILE A 564 -13.85 38.04 -17.87
N PRO A 565 -14.80 37.23 -17.38
CA PRO A 565 -15.87 37.69 -16.49
C PRO A 565 -15.32 38.38 -15.24
N ASN A 566 -16.00 39.43 -14.77
CA ASN A 566 -15.58 40.24 -13.62
C ASN A 566 -15.22 39.41 -12.37
N LYS A 567 -15.88 38.27 -12.17
CA LYS A 567 -15.60 37.33 -11.06
C LYS A 567 -14.19 36.74 -11.09
N CYS A 568 -13.58 36.59 -12.27
CA CYS A 568 -12.24 36.02 -12.42
C CYS A 568 -11.15 37.07 -12.72
N LYS A 569 -11.47 38.36 -12.91
CA LYS A 569 -10.47 39.39 -13.30
C LYS A 569 -9.36 39.58 -12.26
N ASN A 570 -9.67 39.40 -10.98
CA ASN A 570 -8.76 39.70 -9.87
C ASN A 570 -8.10 38.46 -9.25
N THR A 571 -8.23 37.27 -9.84
CA THR A 571 -7.58 36.07 -9.32
C THR A 571 -6.13 35.97 -9.81
N LYS A 572 -5.28 35.30 -9.01
CA LYS A 572 -3.87 35.06 -9.35
C LYS A 572 -3.70 33.96 -10.38
N GLU A 573 -4.59 32.99 -10.32
CA GLU A 573 -4.61 31.80 -11.15
C GLU A 573 -5.98 31.67 -11.81
N ILE A 574 -5.98 31.42 -13.12
CA ILE A 574 -7.20 31.15 -13.90
C ILE A 574 -6.97 29.86 -14.67
N GLY A 575 -7.81 28.87 -14.43
CA GLY A 575 -7.90 27.66 -15.24
C GLY A 575 -8.81 27.89 -16.44
N LEU A 576 -8.42 27.32 -17.57
CA LEU A 576 -9.21 27.28 -18.79
C LEU A 576 -9.38 25.81 -19.20
N GLU A 577 -10.63 25.38 -19.35
CA GLU A 577 -11.02 24.09 -19.90
C GLU A 577 -11.69 24.30 -21.26
N LEU A 578 -11.11 23.72 -22.31
CA LEU A 578 -11.65 23.76 -23.67
C LEU A 578 -12.07 22.37 -24.09
N ASN A 579 -13.35 22.14 -24.36
CA ASN A 579 -13.77 20.90 -25.01
C ASN A 579 -13.47 21.01 -26.50
N LEU A 580 -12.40 20.34 -26.91
CA LEU A 580 -11.73 20.48 -28.18
C LEU A 580 -11.76 19.14 -28.92
N SER A 581 -12.23 19.14 -30.16
CA SER A 581 -12.22 18.01 -31.08
C SER A 581 -11.30 18.29 -32.24
N ARG A 582 -10.45 17.33 -32.63
CA ARG A 582 -9.63 17.47 -33.84
C ARG A 582 -9.35 16.18 -34.58
N GLN A 583 -9.10 16.25 -35.88
CA GLN A 583 -8.85 15.06 -36.71
C GLN A 583 -7.39 14.59 -36.69
N THR A 584 -6.43 15.51 -36.57
CA THR A 584 -4.99 15.19 -36.47
C THR A 584 -4.37 15.71 -35.17
N GLU A 585 -3.14 15.32 -34.85
CA GLU A 585 -2.41 15.85 -33.69
C GLU A 585 -1.79 17.20 -34.05
N GLY A 586 -1.89 18.19 -33.15
CA GLY A 586 -1.21 19.48 -33.34
C GLY A 586 -1.27 20.38 -32.11
N PHE A 587 -1.09 21.69 -32.28
CA PHE A 587 -0.91 22.61 -31.17
C PHE A 587 -2.13 23.49 -30.92
N THR A 588 -2.47 23.71 -29.66
CA THR A 588 -3.33 24.82 -29.25
C THR A 588 -2.51 25.80 -28.44
N GLN A 589 -2.54 27.06 -28.85
CA GLN A 589 -1.90 28.16 -28.16
C GLN A 589 -2.97 29.09 -27.60
N ILE A 590 -2.84 29.44 -26.33
CA ILE A 590 -3.66 30.48 -25.73
C ILE A 590 -2.80 31.71 -25.48
N PHE A 591 -3.35 32.88 -25.75
CA PHE A 591 -2.76 34.17 -25.44
C PHE A 591 -3.62 34.87 -24.41
N TYR A 592 -3.01 35.66 -23.54
CA TYR A 592 -3.73 36.35 -22.48
C TYR A 592 -3.13 37.73 -22.24
N LYS A 593 -3.97 38.74 -22.03
CA LYS A 593 -3.51 40.14 -21.88
C LYS A 593 -4.34 40.93 -20.88
N ARG A 594 -3.76 42.03 -20.40
CA ARG A 594 -4.48 43.11 -19.71
C ARG A 594 -5.10 44.06 -20.73
N GLU A 595 -5.99 44.92 -20.28
CA GLU A 595 -6.76 45.85 -21.11
C GLU A 595 -5.87 46.66 -22.06
N ASN A 596 -4.80 47.26 -21.54
CA ASN A 596 -3.87 48.14 -22.29
C ASN A 596 -2.67 47.42 -22.96
N GLU A 597 -2.68 46.08 -23.00
CA GLU A 597 -1.61 45.29 -23.60
C GLU A 597 -1.98 44.76 -24.99
N ARG A 598 -0.97 44.39 -25.78
CA ARG A 598 -1.14 43.63 -27.03
C ARG A 598 -0.88 42.15 -26.77
N PHE A 599 -1.60 41.26 -27.46
CA PHE A 599 -1.26 39.84 -27.44
C PHE A 599 0.16 39.65 -28.00
N SER A 600 0.97 38.87 -27.31
CA SER A 600 2.36 38.61 -27.69
C SER A 600 2.76 37.19 -27.31
N ASN A 601 3.76 36.63 -28.00
CA ASN A 601 4.29 35.29 -27.69
C ASN A 601 4.82 35.17 -26.25
N ALA A 602 5.27 36.28 -25.64
CA ALA A 602 5.69 36.32 -24.24
C ALA A 602 4.55 36.07 -23.24
N THR A 603 3.30 36.22 -23.68
CA THR A 603 2.08 36.09 -22.86
C THR A 603 1.17 35.02 -23.46
N SER A 604 1.75 33.83 -23.68
CA SER A 604 1.07 32.71 -24.30
C SER A 604 1.48 31.37 -23.71
N ILE A 605 0.59 30.39 -23.78
CA ILE A 605 0.85 29.00 -23.40
C ILE A 605 0.49 28.12 -24.61
N LYS A 606 1.46 27.36 -25.11
CA LYS A 606 1.31 26.47 -26.25
C LYS A 606 1.42 25.02 -25.78
N LYS A 607 0.42 24.20 -26.10
CA LYS A 607 0.40 22.77 -25.79
C LYS A 607 0.04 21.95 -27.02
N LYS A 608 0.65 20.76 -27.14
CA LYS A 608 0.33 19.80 -28.21
C LYS A 608 -0.72 18.82 -27.71
N PHE A 609 -1.70 18.52 -28.54
CA PHE A 609 -2.78 17.60 -28.22
C PHE A 609 -3.03 16.61 -29.36
N PRO A 610 -3.38 15.35 -29.03
CA PRO A 610 -3.62 14.28 -30.01
C PRO A 610 -4.89 14.51 -30.83
N SER A 611 -5.09 13.69 -31.86
CA SER A 611 -6.37 13.60 -32.57
C SER A 611 -7.47 12.99 -31.69
N GLY A 612 -8.71 13.45 -31.87
CA GLY A 612 -9.91 13.07 -31.12
C GLY A 612 -10.51 14.24 -30.33
N THR A 613 -11.49 13.95 -29.48
CA THR A 613 -12.16 14.91 -28.60
C THR A 613 -11.63 14.80 -27.17
N TYR A 614 -11.27 15.93 -26.55
CA TYR A 614 -10.69 15.97 -25.20
C TYR A 614 -10.88 17.35 -24.54
N ILE A 615 -10.67 17.41 -23.22
CA ILE A 615 -10.71 18.66 -22.46
C ILE A 615 -9.29 19.23 -22.35
N ALA A 616 -8.97 20.20 -23.20
CA ALA A 616 -7.70 20.90 -23.13
C ALA A 616 -7.66 21.83 -21.92
N LYS A 617 -6.72 21.58 -21.00
CA LYS A 617 -6.55 22.33 -19.75
C LYS A 617 -5.33 23.23 -19.78
N PHE A 618 -5.53 24.50 -19.44
CA PHE A 618 -4.47 25.51 -19.33
C PHE A 618 -4.59 26.27 -18.00
N LEU A 619 -3.47 26.47 -17.31
CA LEU A 619 -3.41 27.33 -16.14
C LEU A 619 -2.67 28.62 -16.48
N ILE A 620 -3.33 29.76 -16.26
CA ILE A 620 -2.76 31.09 -16.47
C ILE A 620 -2.44 31.70 -15.11
N GLU A 621 -1.16 31.98 -14.86
CA GLU A 621 -0.68 32.58 -13.60
C GLU A 621 -0.45 34.09 -13.79
N ARG A 622 -1.52 34.88 -13.82
CA ARG A 622 -1.42 36.34 -14.02
C ARG A 622 -2.62 37.09 -13.45
N GLU A 623 -2.34 38.11 -12.64
CA GLU A 623 -3.37 39.01 -12.08
C GLU A 623 -3.82 40.08 -13.09
N ASN A 624 -5.07 40.52 -12.91
CA ASN A 624 -5.73 41.60 -13.66
C ASN A 624 -5.83 41.31 -15.16
N LEU A 625 -6.11 40.06 -15.51
CA LEU A 625 -6.32 39.66 -16.90
C LEU A 625 -7.68 40.16 -17.39
N SER A 626 -7.69 40.67 -18.62
CA SER A 626 -8.90 41.23 -19.24
C SER A 626 -9.38 40.37 -20.39
N TYR A 627 -8.46 39.81 -21.20
CA TYR A 627 -8.83 39.07 -22.41
C TYR A 627 -8.02 37.79 -22.57
N ILE A 628 -8.68 36.75 -23.09
CA ILE A 628 -8.07 35.51 -23.55
C ILE A 628 -8.34 35.36 -25.04
N ARG A 629 -7.30 35.00 -25.78
CA ARG A 629 -7.35 34.61 -27.18
C ARG A 629 -6.95 33.15 -27.31
N ILE A 630 -7.71 32.35 -28.03
CA ILE A 630 -7.43 30.92 -28.27
C ILE A 630 -7.12 30.73 -29.75
N ASP A 631 -5.95 30.18 -30.03
CA ASP A 631 -5.43 29.88 -31.36
C ASP A 631 -5.23 28.36 -31.47
N PRO A 632 -6.20 27.63 -32.03
CA PRO A 632 -5.95 26.27 -32.50
C PRO A 632 -5.06 26.35 -33.76
N ILE A 633 -3.80 25.93 -33.64
CA ILE A 633 -2.78 26.01 -34.70
C ILE A 633 -2.83 24.70 -35.52
N GLU A 634 -3.61 24.68 -36.60
CA GLU A 634 -3.76 23.51 -37.49
C GLU A 634 -4.29 23.91 -38.89
N LYS A 635 -4.29 22.99 -39.87
CA LYS A 635 -4.74 23.24 -41.26
C LYS A 635 -6.27 23.37 -41.36
N ILE A 636 -6.73 24.11 -42.38
CA ILE A 636 -8.14 24.40 -42.72
C ILE A 636 -9.01 23.12 -42.57
N GLU A 637 -10.02 23.19 -41.68
CA GLU A 637 -11.11 22.21 -41.42
C GLU A 637 -10.99 21.16 -40.30
N GLU A 638 -9.93 21.13 -39.49
CA GLU A 638 -9.73 19.98 -38.57
C GLU A 638 -10.04 20.20 -37.07
N VAL A 639 -10.55 21.36 -36.63
CA VAL A 639 -10.72 21.65 -35.19
C VAL A 639 -12.11 22.20 -34.85
N GLU A 640 -12.77 21.57 -33.86
CA GLU A 640 -14.05 22.01 -33.29
C GLU A 640 -13.89 22.34 -31.79
N ILE A 641 -14.46 23.45 -31.35
CA ILE A 641 -14.56 23.81 -29.93
C ILE A 641 -16.04 23.79 -29.54
N HIS A 642 -16.41 22.90 -28.60
CA HIS A 642 -17.80 22.68 -28.19
C HIS A 642 -18.18 23.45 -26.92
N ASN A 643 -17.23 23.68 -26.01
CA ASN A 643 -17.44 24.50 -24.83
C ASN A 643 -16.13 25.10 -24.31
N ILE A 644 -16.25 26.20 -23.56
CA ILE A 644 -15.17 26.90 -22.89
C ILE A 644 -15.61 27.16 -21.46
N ASN A 645 -14.87 26.64 -20.48
CA ASN A 645 -15.10 26.91 -19.07
C ASN A 645 -13.88 27.62 -18.47
N LEU A 646 -14.12 28.72 -17.76
CA LEU A 646 -13.14 29.34 -16.89
C LEU A 646 -13.30 28.82 -15.46
N LEU A 647 -12.17 28.51 -14.82
CA LEU A 647 -12.10 28.09 -13.43
C LEU A 647 -11.29 29.13 -12.67
N CYS A 648 -11.88 29.75 -11.67
CA CYS A 648 -11.17 30.71 -10.82
C CYS A 648 -11.55 30.53 -9.35
N GLU A 649 -10.62 30.86 -8.46
CA GLU A 649 -10.84 30.83 -7.01
C GLU A 649 -11.83 31.94 -6.62
N ASP A 650 -12.74 31.64 -5.67
CA ASP A 650 -13.53 32.69 -5.05
C ASP A 650 -12.62 33.64 -4.26
N LYS A 651 -12.86 34.94 -4.43
CA LYS A 651 -12.29 35.98 -3.56
C LYS A 651 -13.34 36.50 -2.60
#